data_AF-A0A9E1RZ53-F1
#
_entry.id   AF-A0A9E1RZ53-F1
#
_cell.length_a   1.000
_cell.length_b   1.000
_cell.length_c   1.000
_cell.angle_alpha   90.00
_cell.angle_beta   90.00
_cell.angle_gamma   90.00
#
_symmetry.space_group_name_H-M   'P 1'
#
loop_
_entity.id
_entity.type
_entity.pdbx_description
1 polymer ?
#
loop_
_entity_poly.entity_id
_entity_poly.type
_entity_poly.pdbx_seq_one_letter_code
_entity_poly.pdbx_strand_id
1 'polypeptide(L)'
;IPYDSPRGRAICGAISALMTGIAYATSAEMASEFGAFPAYQHNAEDMLRVIRNHRRAAHGNAAGYEALSITPLPLDHAHLGEYALSEAAKAAWDKAEALGNAHGYRNAQVSVVAPTGTIGLIMDCDTTGIEPDFALVKHKTLAGGGYFRIINRSVPSALRVLGYDEETADQIERYATGHGTLVGAPAINHDSLTELGFCKSVLDSLEQALGSAFELRFAFNKWTLGEDFCLNVLNLSKEQINDPTFDFLPAMGFSQKDIEAANIYCCGAMTLEGAPNLREEHLAVFDCATPCGRLGTRHLSAESHIRMMAASQPFISGAISKTINLPANATVEECTDAYMLSWRLGLKANALYRDGSKLSQPLSVLALGDELEEEIEELPQVAQTVKVTERIVEQVFMHAGTRRRLPDRRKGYTQKAIVGGHKIYLRTGEFEDGNLGEIFLDMHKEGAAFRSLMNNFAIAISIGLQYGVPLEEYTDAFTFTRFEPAGLVEGNQAIKMSTSILDYIFRELAISYLGRSDLSHAEASDLLPDTIGRGEGEESFAEQDEESIAAAISHNGTSAGYVRSNLIMLNGGASANGGSASSHLRAVTDNGVEVSNFAGAAGGPGGSTATAAVLDINDEQDLTTQDLELERIRRARMRGYEGEACMECGNFTLVRNGTCMKCDTCGSTSGCS
;
A
#
# COMPACT_ATOMS: atom_id res chain seq x y z
N ILE A 1 5.05 31.04 2.69
CA ILE A 1 6.20 30.94 1.75
C ILE A 1 6.04 29.62 1.03
N PRO A 2 6.19 29.51 -0.30
CA PRO A 2 6.05 28.24 -1.01
C PRO A 2 7.05 27.20 -0.50
N TYR A 3 6.58 25.99 -0.20
CA TYR A 3 7.42 24.89 0.28
C TYR A 3 8.58 24.65 -0.69
N ASP A 4 8.29 24.53 -2.00
CA ASP A 4 9.32 24.24 -3.01
C ASP A 4 10.12 25.46 -3.52
N SER A 5 10.06 26.59 -2.83
CA SER A 5 10.87 27.76 -3.20
C SER A 5 12.33 27.64 -2.73
N PRO A 6 13.31 28.25 -3.43
CA PRO A 6 14.68 28.38 -2.93
C PRO A 6 14.73 28.99 -1.52
N ARG A 7 13.87 29.97 -1.22
CA ARG A 7 13.75 30.58 0.12
C ARG A 7 13.19 29.59 1.16
N GLY A 8 12.17 28.80 0.82
CA GLY A 8 11.62 27.77 1.70
C GLY A 8 12.68 26.73 2.08
N ARG A 9 13.40 26.20 1.09
CA ARG A 9 14.52 25.27 1.29
C ARG A 9 15.67 25.90 2.09
N ALA A 10 16.03 27.15 1.82
CA ALA A 10 17.06 27.89 2.57
C ALA A 10 16.70 28.06 4.05
N ILE A 11 15.45 28.46 4.35
CA ILE A 11 14.95 28.60 5.72
C ILE A 11 14.98 27.26 6.44
N CYS A 12 14.53 26.17 5.80
CA CYS A 12 14.60 24.84 6.36
C CYS A 12 16.04 24.43 6.72
N GLY A 13 16.98 24.63 5.79
CA GLY A 13 18.41 24.37 6.03
C GLY A 13 18.97 25.18 7.19
N ALA A 14 18.64 26.47 7.31
CA ALA A 14 19.13 27.31 8.41
C ALA A 14 18.54 26.94 9.77
N ILE A 15 17.25 26.54 9.84
CA ILE A 15 16.63 26.05 11.08
C ILE A 15 17.33 24.75 11.52
N SER A 16 17.52 23.79 10.61
CA SER A 16 18.25 22.55 10.92
C SER A 16 19.71 22.80 11.32
N ALA A 17 20.39 23.73 10.64
CA ALA A 17 21.75 24.15 10.97
C ALA A 17 21.83 24.75 12.38
N LEU A 18 20.93 25.68 12.72
CA LEU A 18 20.89 26.32 14.03
C LEU A 18 20.60 25.30 15.13
N MET A 19 19.55 24.48 14.98
CA MET A 19 19.13 23.51 16.00
C MET A 19 20.22 22.46 16.27
N THR A 20 20.78 21.82 15.24
CA THR A 20 21.82 20.80 15.43
C THR A 20 23.16 21.41 15.85
N GLY A 21 23.54 22.58 15.32
CA GLY A 21 24.77 23.26 15.71
C GLY A 21 24.78 23.62 17.19
N ILE A 22 23.67 24.16 17.69
CA ILE A 22 23.49 24.42 19.13
C ILE A 22 23.50 23.11 19.93
N ALA A 23 22.83 22.05 19.48
CA ALA A 23 22.85 20.76 20.17
C ALA A 23 24.26 20.15 20.27
N TYR A 24 25.10 20.29 19.24
CA TYR A 24 26.50 19.88 19.31
C TYR A 24 27.36 20.78 20.20
N ALA A 25 27.13 22.10 20.19
CA ALA A 25 27.78 23.01 21.13
C ALA A 25 27.46 22.64 22.59
N THR A 26 26.18 22.42 22.92
CA THR A 26 25.75 21.95 24.25
C THR A 26 26.31 20.57 24.59
N SER A 27 26.40 19.64 23.64
CA SER A 27 27.06 18.34 23.82
C SER A 27 28.55 18.48 24.18
N ALA A 28 29.24 19.50 23.66
CA ALA A 28 30.63 19.81 24.04
C ALA A 28 30.75 20.52 25.39
N GLU A 29 29.80 21.41 25.75
CA GLU A 29 29.70 21.98 27.10
C GLU A 29 29.46 20.88 28.15
N MET A 30 28.58 19.93 27.88
CA MET A 30 28.38 18.76 28.74
C MET A 30 29.63 17.88 28.84
N ALA A 31 30.47 17.84 27.81
CA ALA A 31 31.72 17.08 27.81
C ALA A 31 32.79 17.70 28.72
N SER A 32 32.80 19.03 28.92
CA SER A 32 33.74 19.69 29.83
C SER A 32 33.48 19.34 31.30
N GLU A 33 32.20 19.15 31.67
CA GLU A 33 31.79 18.82 33.05
C GLU A 33 31.77 17.31 33.33
N PHE A 34 31.28 16.50 32.38
CA PHE A 34 31.01 15.07 32.59
C PHE A 34 31.95 14.13 31.81
N GLY A 35 32.86 14.67 31.00
CA GLY A 35 33.67 13.94 30.03
C GLY A 35 32.90 13.60 28.73
N ALA A 36 33.63 13.34 27.66
CA ALA A 36 33.06 12.91 26.37
C ALA A 36 32.39 11.51 26.45
N PHE A 37 31.71 11.07 25.39
CA PHE A 37 31.13 9.72 25.33
C PHE A 37 32.21 8.62 25.40
N PRO A 38 31.91 7.40 25.90
CA PRO A 38 32.93 6.40 26.23
C PRO A 38 33.91 6.02 25.11
N ALA A 39 33.44 5.98 23.85
CA ALA A 39 34.27 5.66 22.69
C ALA A 39 34.89 6.90 22.00
N TYR A 40 34.76 8.11 22.55
CA TYR A 40 35.16 9.34 21.87
C TYR A 40 36.65 9.37 21.51
N GLN A 41 37.53 8.89 22.39
CA GLN A 41 38.97 8.87 22.12
C GLN A 41 39.35 8.07 20.86
N HIS A 42 38.60 7.00 20.55
CA HIS A 42 38.83 6.21 19.34
C HIS A 42 38.28 6.91 18.09
N ASN A 43 37.15 7.61 18.22
CA ASN A 43 36.42 8.25 17.12
C ASN A 43 36.74 9.76 16.98
N ALA A 44 37.72 10.30 17.70
CA ALA A 44 37.90 11.75 17.85
C ALA A 44 38.22 12.46 16.52
N GLU A 45 39.12 11.87 15.72
CA GLU A 45 39.50 12.44 14.41
C GLU A 45 38.32 12.45 13.43
N ASP A 46 37.58 11.34 13.34
CA ASP A 46 36.39 11.20 12.51
C ASP A 46 35.26 12.15 12.94
N MET A 47 35.00 12.24 14.25
CA MET A 47 34.00 13.12 14.83
C MET A 47 34.30 14.59 14.52
N LEU A 48 35.54 15.03 14.77
CA LEU A 48 35.95 16.41 14.48
C LEU A 48 35.93 16.70 12.97
N ARG A 49 36.28 15.73 12.12
CA ARG A 49 36.14 15.83 10.66
C ARG A 49 34.68 16.05 10.23
N VAL A 50 33.76 15.27 10.78
CA VAL A 50 32.31 15.39 10.51
C VAL A 50 31.78 16.76 10.93
N ILE A 51 32.16 17.27 12.10
CA ILE A 51 31.76 18.61 12.57
C ILE A 51 32.33 19.71 11.67
N ARG A 52 33.60 19.61 11.23
CA ARG A 52 34.18 20.54 10.24
C ARG A 52 33.41 20.54 8.93
N ASN A 53 32.94 19.38 8.47
CA ASN A 53 32.11 19.28 7.27
C ASN A 53 30.72 19.92 7.45
N HIS A 54 30.03 19.66 8.57
CA HIS A 54 28.76 20.35 8.89
C HIS A 54 28.94 21.87 8.94
N ARG A 55 30.02 22.34 9.57
CA ARG A 55 30.36 23.76 9.64
C ARG A 55 30.63 24.37 8.26
N ARG A 56 31.36 23.68 7.37
CA ARG A 56 31.56 24.13 5.98
C ARG A 56 30.23 24.31 5.24
N ALA A 57 29.31 23.34 5.38
CA ALA A 57 27.97 23.47 4.82
C ALA A 57 27.22 24.68 5.41
N ALA A 58 27.32 24.91 6.73
CA ALA A 58 26.67 26.02 7.41
C ALA A 58 27.24 27.40 7.02
N HIS A 59 28.51 27.48 6.64
CA HIS A 59 29.13 28.69 6.07
C HIS A 59 28.81 28.90 4.58
N GLY A 60 28.15 27.95 3.92
CA GLY A 60 27.77 28.05 2.52
C GLY A 60 28.83 27.51 1.54
N ASN A 61 29.83 26.76 2.01
CA ASN A 61 30.94 26.32 1.17
C ASN A 61 30.52 25.19 0.22
N ALA A 62 30.61 25.42 -1.09
CA ALA A 62 30.34 24.41 -2.11
C ALA A 62 31.45 23.33 -2.25
N ALA A 63 32.62 23.51 -1.61
CA ALA A 63 33.76 22.60 -1.72
C ALA A 63 34.65 22.63 -0.47
N GLY A 64 35.63 21.72 -0.43
CA GLY A 64 36.60 21.60 0.67
C GLY A 64 36.17 20.66 1.80
N TYR A 65 35.17 19.81 1.55
CA TYR A 65 34.76 18.75 2.48
C TYR A 65 35.84 17.68 2.61
N GLU A 66 36.07 17.21 3.85
CA GLU A 66 37.05 16.18 4.16
C GLU A 66 36.42 14.79 4.06
N ALA A 67 37.00 13.91 3.24
CA ALA A 67 36.65 12.49 3.11
C ALA A 67 35.16 12.20 2.85
N LEU A 68 34.52 12.98 1.97
CA LEU A 68 33.18 12.68 1.43
C LEU A 68 33.28 12.31 -0.05
N SER A 69 32.59 11.23 -0.45
CA SER A 69 32.42 10.83 -1.86
C SER A 69 31.36 11.66 -2.59
N ILE A 70 30.34 12.13 -1.86
CA ILE A 70 29.25 12.96 -2.36
C ILE A 70 29.27 14.29 -1.57
N THR A 71 29.27 15.40 -2.30
CA THR A 71 29.26 16.74 -1.68
C THR A 71 27.84 17.11 -1.26
N PRO A 72 27.59 17.44 0.03
CA PRO A 72 26.27 17.84 0.49
C PRO A 72 25.89 19.23 -0.02
N LEU A 73 24.60 19.54 -0.04
CA LEU A 73 24.12 20.88 -0.39
C LEU A 73 24.56 21.91 0.68
N PRO A 74 25.26 23.00 0.34
CA PRO A 74 25.59 24.04 1.31
C PRO A 74 24.37 24.88 1.69
N LEU A 75 24.43 25.58 2.81
CA LEU A 75 23.38 26.51 3.23
C LEU A 75 23.28 27.70 2.26
N ASP A 76 22.12 27.88 1.66
CA ASP A 76 21.83 28.97 0.74
C ASP A 76 21.56 30.29 1.48
N HIS A 77 22.64 30.97 1.86
CA HIS A 77 22.58 32.27 2.51
C HIS A 77 21.97 33.38 1.64
N ALA A 78 21.97 33.22 0.31
CA ALA A 78 21.44 34.24 -0.60
C ALA A 78 19.91 34.26 -0.59
N HIS A 79 19.26 33.09 -0.55
CA HIS A 79 17.80 32.99 -0.58
C HIS A 79 17.13 33.07 0.81
N LEU A 80 17.88 33.05 1.92
CA LEU A 80 17.31 33.27 3.26
C LEU A 80 16.59 34.63 3.38
N GLY A 81 17.21 35.70 2.89
CA GLY A 81 16.77 37.09 3.08
C GLY A 81 16.96 37.64 4.50
N GLU A 82 17.11 36.78 5.51
CA GLU A 82 17.26 37.15 6.92
C GLU A 82 18.71 36.99 7.41
N TYR A 83 19.43 38.12 7.47
CA TYR A 83 20.83 38.15 7.91
C TYR A 83 21.04 37.57 9.32
N ALA A 84 20.12 37.83 10.25
CA ALA A 84 20.22 37.32 11.63
C ALA A 84 20.19 35.79 11.70
N LEU A 85 19.35 35.13 10.89
CA LEU A 85 19.25 33.67 10.83
C LEU A 85 20.49 33.05 10.15
N SER A 86 21.00 33.70 9.10
CA SER A 86 22.26 33.34 8.43
C SER A 86 23.46 33.33 9.39
N GLU A 87 23.65 34.41 10.15
CA GLU A 87 24.75 34.52 11.10
C GLU A 87 24.57 33.61 12.32
N ALA A 88 23.35 33.44 12.83
CA ALA A 88 23.08 32.52 13.93
C ALA A 88 23.42 31.06 13.57
N ALA A 89 23.08 30.62 12.35
CA ALA A 89 23.43 29.29 11.86
C ALA A 89 24.96 29.08 11.77
N LYS A 90 25.71 30.06 11.25
CA LYS A 90 27.19 30.01 11.21
C LYS A 90 27.79 29.95 12.62
N ALA A 91 27.37 30.87 13.49
CA ALA A 91 27.89 31.00 14.85
C ALA A 91 27.63 29.75 15.70
N ALA A 92 26.49 29.06 15.49
CA ALA A 92 26.20 27.79 16.15
C ALA A 92 27.25 26.71 15.83
N TRP A 93 27.62 26.57 14.55
CA TRP A 93 28.64 25.60 14.13
C TRP A 93 30.09 26.05 14.41
N ASP A 94 30.37 27.35 14.40
CA ASP A 94 31.65 27.90 14.89
C ASP A 94 31.85 27.55 16.38
N LYS A 95 30.80 27.74 17.21
CA LYS A 95 30.82 27.40 18.63
C LYS A 95 30.94 25.89 18.84
N ALA A 96 30.22 25.07 18.06
CA ALA A 96 30.30 23.62 18.12
C ALA A 96 31.73 23.11 17.82
N GLU A 97 32.35 23.58 16.72
CA GLU A 97 33.74 23.22 16.39
C GLU A 97 34.70 23.66 17.52
N ALA A 98 34.61 24.90 17.98
CA ALA A 98 35.54 25.44 18.97
C ALA A 98 35.50 24.67 20.30
N LEU A 99 34.30 24.40 20.83
CA LEU A 99 34.14 23.67 22.09
C LEU A 99 34.45 22.18 21.92
N GLY A 100 34.07 21.57 20.81
CA GLY A 100 34.36 20.17 20.52
C GLY A 100 35.85 19.86 20.40
N ASN A 101 36.65 20.78 19.83
CA ASN A 101 38.11 20.65 19.83
C ASN A 101 38.70 20.77 21.25
N ALA A 102 38.09 21.55 22.14
CA ALA A 102 38.58 21.76 23.50
C ALA A 102 38.19 20.64 24.49
N HIS A 103 37.00 20.04 24.33
CA HIS A 103 36.39 19.16 25.34
C HIS A 103 35.89 17.81 24.79
N GLY A 104 35.83 17.65 23.47
CA GLY A 104 35.11 16.54 22.84
C GLY A 104 33.59 16.72 22.90
N TYR A 105 32.85 15.63 22.75
CA TYR A 105 31.38 15.64 22.75
C TYR A 105 30.81 14.60 23.71
N ARG A 106 29.76 14.95 24.44
CA ARG A 106 29.05 14.04 25.36
C ARG A 106 28.15 13.05 24.61
N ASN A 107 27.71 13.42 23.41
CA ASN A 107 26.82 12.65 22.56
C ASN A 107 27.46 12.42 21.19
N ALA A 108 27.50 11.17 20.73
CA ALA A 108 27.99 10.82 19.39
C ALA A 108 27.07 11.34 18.27
N GLN A 109 25.76 11.36 18.53
CA GLN A 109 24.73 11.91 17.64
C GLN A 109 23.79 12.77 18.49
N VAL A 110 23.28 13.88 17.93
CA VAL A 110 22.42 14.84 18.65
C VAL A 110 21.09 15.13 17.96
N SER A 111 20.91 14.70 16.72
CA SER A 111 19.72 15.02 15.91
C SER A 111 19.33 13.91 14.95
N VAL A 112 18.02 13.78 14.73
CA VAL A 112 17.36 12.94 13.73
C VAL A 112 15.98 13.57 13.49
N VAL A 113 15.47 13.54 12.26
CA VAL A 113 14.08 13.92 12.00
C VAL A 113 13.25 12.65 12.03
N ALA A 114 12.57 12.41 13.15
CA ALA A 114 11.69 11.27 13.36
C ALA A 114 10.30 11.52 12.74
N PRO A 115 9.50 10.47 12.47
CA PRO A 115 8.10 10.65 12.11
C PRO A 115 7.33 11.18 13.33
N THR A 116 6.56 12.24 13.17
CA THR A 116 5.86 12.90 14.30
C THR A 116 4.34 12.88 14.21
N GLY A 117 3.75 11.86 13.56
CA GLY A 117 2.30 11.71 13.39
C GLY A 117 1.49 11.95 14.66
N THR A 118 1.59 11.04 15.64
CA THR A 118 0.80 11.10 16.89
C THR A 118 1.07 12.37 17.69
N ILE A 119 2.33 12.76 17.87
CA ILE A 119 2.69 13.94 18.68
C ILE A 119 2.33 15.26 17.99
N GLY A 120 2.46 15.35 16.66
CA GLY A 120 2.04 16.50 15.87
C GLY A 120 0.53 16.73 15.96
N LEU A 121 -0.27 15.65 15.87
CA LEU A 121 -1.72 15.71 16.08
C LEU A 121 -2.09 16.13 17.50
N ILE A 122 -1.36 15.67 18.53
CA ILE A 122 -1.57 16.09 19.93
C ILE A 122 -1.18 17.56 20.15
N MET A 123 -0.14 18.05 19.46
CA MET A 123 0.34 19.43 19.55
C MET A 123 -0.42 20.42 18.65
N ASP A 124 -1.46 19.96 17.93
CA ASP A 124 -2.22 20.75 16.95
C ASP A 124 -1.32 21.38 15.85
N CYS A 125 -0.28 20.63 15.45
CA CYS A 125 0.61 20.99 14.35
C CYS A 125 -0.08 20.73 13.00
N ASP A 126 -0.07 21.72 12.11
CA ASP A 126 -0.59 21.56 10.74
C ASP A 126 0.18 20.47 9.95
N THR A 127 1.46 20.24 10.25
CA THR A 127 2.31 19.22 9.58
C THR A 127 3.03 18.28 10.56
N THR A 128 3.39 17.09 10.06
CA THR A 128 3.94 15.95 10.84
C THR A 128 5.47 15.84 10.79
N GLY A 129 6.16 16.99 10.69
CA GLY A 129 7.63 17.09 10.74
C GLY A 129 8.17 18.07 9.70
N ILE A 130 9.17 17.66 8.92
CA ILE A 130 9.65 18.38 7.71
C ILE A 130 8.71 18.16 6.49
N GLU A 131 7.51 17.67 6.74
CA GLU A 131 6.54 17.35 5.70
C GLU A 131 5.82 18.62 5.25
N PRO A 132 5.47 18.74 3.96
CA PRO A 132 4.44 19.70 3.57
C PRO A 132 3.10 19.24 4.15
N ASP A 133 2.12 20.13 4.16
CA ASP A 133 0.78 19.74 4.58
C ASP A 133 0.18 18.69 3.63
N PHE A 134 -0.58 17.75 4.18
CA PHE A 134 -1.24 16.69 3.42
C PHE A 134 -2.46 17.22 2.67
N ALA A 135 -3.31 18.03 3.34
CA ALA A 135 -4.52 18.60 2.74
C ALA A 135 -4.97 19.87 3.48
N LEU A 136 -5.37 20.89 2.73
CA LEU A 136 -5.76 22.21 3.24
C LEU A 136 -6.99 22.18 4.17
N VAL A 137 -7.92 21.25 3.94
CA VAL A 137 -9.09 21.00 4.78
C VAL A 137 -9.06 19.56 5.24
N LYS A 138 -9.19 19.34 6.54
CA LYS A 138 -9.13 18.05 7.21
C LYS A 138 -10.46 17.79 7.93
N HIS A 139 -10.85 16.53 8.01
CA HIS A 139 -12.06 16.11 8.71
C HIS A 139 -11.66 15.37 9.98
N LYS A 140 -12.34 15.67 11.09
CA LYS A 140 -12.10 15.05 12.39
C LYS A 140 -13.37 14.38 12.89
N THR A 141 -13.35 13.06 12.99
CA THR A 141 -14.41 12.25 13.60
C THR A 141 -14.55 12.60 15.08
N LEU A 142 -15.77 12.80 15.54
CA LEU A 142 -16.07 13.09 16.95
C LEU A 142 -16.42 11.79 17.69
N ALA A 143 -16.04 11.71 18.97
CA ALA A 143 -16.28 10.52 19.80
C ALA A 143 -17.76 10.20 20.09
N GLY A 144 -18.69 11.03 19.60
CA GLY A 144 -20.14 10.80 19.62
C GLY A 144 -20.75 10.54 18.24
N GLY A 145 -19.93 10.30 17.22
CA GLY A 145 -20.33 10.24 15.82
C GLY A 145 -20.32 11.63 15.13
N GLY A 146 -20.28 11.61 13.80
CA GLY A 146 -20.21 12.81 12.97
C GLY A 146 -18.81 13.42 12.84
N TYR A 147 -18.67 14.36 11.91
CA TYR A 147 -17.39 14.91 11.47
C TYR A 147 -17.35 16.43 11.61
N PHE A 148 -16.18 16.95 11.98
CA PHE A 148 -15.91 18.38 12.04
C PHE A 148 -14.86 18.77 11.00
N ARG A 149 -15.18 19.75 10.14
CA ARG A 149 -14.27 20.33 9.15
C ARG A 149 -13.29 21.30 9.83
N ILE A 150 -12.01 21.12 9.59
CA ILE A 150 -10.92 21.97 10.10
C ILE A 150 -10.11 22.44 8.90
N ILE A 151 -10.07 23.75 8.65
CA ILE A 151 -9.06 24.33 7.75
C ILE A 151 -7.71 24.36 8.47
N ASN A 152 -6.64 24.10 7.72
CA ASN A 152 -5.27 24.34 8.17
C ASN A 152 -5.12 25.77 8.73
N ARG A 153 -4.63 25.88 9.96
CA ARG A 153 -4.60 27.14 10.73
C ARG A 153 -3.57 28.13 10.18
N SER A 154 -2.61 27.64 9.39
CA SER A 154 -1.67 28.45 8.64
C SER A 154 -2.29 29.13 7.42
N VAL A 155 -3.46 28.71 6.89
CA VAL A 155 -4.08 29.35 5.72
C VAL A 155 -4.48 30.81 6.00
N PRO A 156 -5.27 31.14 7.04
CA PRO A 156 -5.63 32.54 7.35
C PRO A 156 -4.41 33.37 7.77
N SER A 157 -3.39 32.76 8.36
CA SER A 157 -2.11 33.42 8.67
C SER A 157 -1.35 33.79 7.39
N ALA A 158 -1.23 32.86 6.46
CA ALA A 158 -0.57 33.06 5.18
C ALA A 158 -1.28 34.12 4.32
N LEU A 159 -2.61 34.11 4.24
CA LEU A 159 -3.38 35.10 3.48
C LEU A 159 -3.10 36.54 3.98
N ARG A 160 -3.10 36.76 5.30
CA ARG A 160 -2.77 38.07 5.88
C ARG A 160 -1.32 38.49 5.63
N VAL A 161 -0.37 37.56 5.73
CA VAL A 161 1.06 37.82 5.38
C VAL A 161 1.25 38.13 3.89
N LEU A 162 0.41 37.57 3.02
CA LEU A 162 0.37 37.82 1.58
C LEU A 162 -0.35 39.13 1.19
N GLY A 163 -0.90 39.85 2.18
CA GLY A 163 -1.52 41.16 2.01
C GLY A 163 -2.98 41.14 1.56
N TYR A 164 -3.70 40.03 1.78
CA TYR A 164 -5.16 40.02 1.67
C TYR A 164 -5.78 40.64 2.94
N ASP A 165 -6.84 41.42 2.76
CA ASP A 165 -7.68 41.90 3.87
C ASP A 165 -8.54 40.76 4.45
N GLU A 166 -9.11 40.99 5.63
CA GLU A 166 -9.90 39.98 6.36
C GLU A 166 -11.17 39.56 5.60
N GLU A 167 -11.82 40.45 4.82
CA GLU A 167 -13.03 40.09 4.05
C GLU A 167 -12.67 39.17 2.87
N THR A 168 -11.60 39.51 2.14
CA THR A 168 -11.06 38.68 1.06
C THR A 168 -10.55 37.34 1.61
N ALA A 169 -9.88 37.34 2.78
CA ALA A 169 -9.41 36.11 3.42
C ALA A 169 -10.57 35.20 3.85
N ASP A 170 -11.62 35.75 4.47
CA ASP A 170 -12.86 35.05 4.83
C ASP A 170 -13.54 34.41 3.59
N GLN A 171 -13.58 35.12 2.46
CA GLN A 171 -14.17 34.59 1.22
C GLN A 171 -13.35 33.40 0.66
N ILE A 172 -12.03 33.50 0.72
CA ILE A 172 -11.09 32.45 0.28
C ILE A 172 -11.16 31.23 1.21
N GLU A 173 -11.25 31.44 2.52
CA GLU A 173 -11.45 30.37 3.52
C GLU A 173 -12.79 29.66 3.32
N ARG A 174 -13.90 30.40 3.23
CA ARG A 174 -15.25 29.83 3.00
C ARG A 174 -15.38 29.10 1.66
N TYR A 175 -14.61 29.47 0.64
CA TYR A 175 -14.54 28.70 -0.60
C TYR A 175 -13.94 27.30 -0.36
N ALA A 176 -12.87 27.19 0.44
CA ALA A 176 -12.27 25.90 0.77
C ALA A 176 -13.14 25.07 1.73
N THR A 177 -13.63 25.66 2.82
CA THR A 177 -14.38 24.95 3.88
C THR A 177 -15.85 24.74 3.58
N GLY A 178 -16.42 25.54 2.67
CA GLY A 178 -17.87 25.70 2.51
C GLY A 178 -18.46 26.66 3.55
N HIS A 179 -19.65 27.16 3.24
CA HIS A 179 -20.44 28.06 4.10
C HIS A 179 -21.24 27.29 5.16
N GLY A 180 -21.40 25.97 5.01
CA GLY A 180 -22.20 25.14 5.92
C GLY A 180 -23.72 25.37 5.85
N THR A 181 -24.21 26.11 4.85
CA THR A 181 -25.62 26.51 4.70
C THR A 181 -26.04 26.53 3.24
N LEU A 182 -27.32 26.25 2.97
CA LEU A 182 -27.95 26.43 1.65
C LEU A 182 -28.47 27.87 1.44
N VAL A 183 -28.40 28.74 2.44
CA VAL A 183 -28.80 30.15 2.30
C VAL A 183 -27.81 30.88 1.38
N GLY A 184 -28.31 31.37 0.25
CA GLY A 184 -27.48 32.04 -0.77
C GLY A 184 -26.73 31.09 -1.71
N ALA A 185 -26.92 29.77 -1.57
CA ALA A 185 -26.29 28.78 -2.46
C ALA A 185 -26.82 28.89 -3.91
N PRO A 186 -25.98 28.59 -4.92
CA PRO A 186 -26.39 28.61 -6.31
C PRO A 186 -27.31 27.43 -6.65
N ALA A 187 -28.43 27.71 -7.33
CA ALA A 187 -29.45 26.77 -7.83
C ALA A 187 -30.19 25.93 -6.77
N ILE A 188 -29.51 25.25 -5.86
CA ILE A 188 -30.10 24.50 -4.74
C ILE A 188 -29.99 25.39 -3.49
N ASN A 189 -31.09 26.01 -3.08
CA ASN A 189 -31.14 26.92 -1.93
C ASN A 189 -32.53 26.92 -1.28
N HIS A 190 -32.72 27.72 -0.23
CA HIS A 190 -33.99 27.76 0.51
C HIS A 190 -35.17 28.16 -0.38
N ASP A 191 -34.99 29.06 -1.34
CA ASP A 191 -36.07 29.50 -2.24
C ASP A 191 -36.47 28.37 -3.20
N SER A 192 -35.51 27.76 -3.90
CA SER A 192 -35.79 26.67 -4.86
C SER A 192 -36.28 25.39 -4.18
N LEU A 193 -35.82 25.08 -2.98
CA LEU A 193 -36.35 23.96 -2.18
C LEU A 193 -37.76 24.26 -1.66
N THR A 194 -38.07 25.50 -1.28
CA THR A 194 -39.44 25.88 -0.89
C THR A 194 -40.42 25.74 -2.07
N GLU A 195 -40.00 26.05 -3.30
CA GLU A 195 -40.79 25.79 -4.51
C GLU A 195 -41.07 24.30 -4.74
N LEU A 196 -40.13 23.42 -4.35
CA LEU A 196 -40.32 21.95 -4.34
C LEU A 196 -41.12 21.44 -3.13
N GLY A 197 -41.65 22.32 -2.28
CA GLY A 197 -42.51 21.98 -1.15
C GLY A 197 -41.78 21.72 0.18
N PHE A 198 -40.48 22.01 0.27
CA PHE A 198 -39.75 21.91 1.54
C PHE A 198 -40.32 22.90 2.55
N CYS A 199 -40.85 22.39 3.67
CA CYS A 199 -41.32 23.21 4.75
C CYS A 199 -40.17 23.61 5.68
N LYS A 200 -40.36 24.69 6.46
CA LYS A 200 -39.31 25.24 7.32
C LYS A 200 -38.66 24.19 8.25
N SER A 201 -39.41 23.27 8.82
CA SER A 201 -38.84 22.24 9.70
C SER A 201 -37.90 21.27 8.98
N VAL A 202 -38.10 20.99 7.69
CA VAL A 202 -37.20 20.15 6.88
C VAL A 202 -35.95 20.94 6.49
N LEU A 203 -36.09 22.24 6.16
CA LEU A 203 -34.96 23.12 5.92
C LEU A 203 -34.10 23.30 7.20
N ASP A 204 -34.72 23.52 8.36
CA ASP A 204 -34.02 23.62 9.64
C ASP A 204 -33.26 22.30 9.98
N SER A 205 -33.80 21.13 9.63
CA SER A 205 -33.09 19.83 9.75
C SER A 205 -31.93 19.69 8.77
N LEU A 206 -32.08 20.12 7.52
CA LEU A 206 -31.00 20.12 6.53
C LEU A 206 -29.85 21.02 6.98
N GLU A 207 -30.12 22.25 7.43
CA GLU A 207 -29.12 23.18 7.94
C GLU A 207 -28.33 22.60 9.12
N GLN A 208 -28.96 21.81 10.00
CA GLN A 208 -28.26 21.09 11.06
C GLN A 208 -27.32 19.99 10.52
N ALA A 209 -27.76 19.22 9.50
CA ALA A 209 -26.94 18.18 8.89
C ALA A 209 -25.76 18.73 8.07
N LEU A 210 -25.94 19.88 7.41
CA LEU A 210 -24.93 20.51 6.53
C LEU A 210 -23.66 20.96 7.27
N GLY A 211 -23.72 21.18 8.58
CA GLY A 211 -22.54 21.50 9.39
C GLY A 211 -21.47 20.40 9.33
N SER A 212 -21.88 19.14 9.31
CA SER A 212 -21.01 17.95 9.31
C SER A 212 -20.96 17.19 7.98
N ALA A 213 -21.70 17.62 6.95
CA ALA A 213 -21.79 16.89 5.67
C ALA A 213 -20.57 17.16 4.74
N PHE A 214 -19.91 16.09 4.28
CA PHE A 214 -18.85 16.13 3.27
C PHE A 214 -19.35 16.51 1.87
N GLU A 215 -20.55 16.03 1.52
CA GLU A 215 -21.25 16.35 0.28
C GLU A 215 -22.75 16.48 0.58
N LEU A 216 -23.46 17.28 -0.22
CA LEU A 216 -24.91 17.50 -0.11
C LEU A 216 -25.70 16.19 -0.08
N ARG A 217 -25.31 15.16 -0.86
CA ARG A 217 -26.00 13.86 -0.89
C ARG A 217 -26.17 13.24 0.50
N PHE A 218 -25.20 13.46 1.41
CA PHE A 218 -25.25 12.90 2.76
C PHE A 218 -26.22 13.65 3.66
N ALA A 219 -26.48 14.94 3.41
CA ALA A 219 -27.53 15.69 4.10
C ALA A 219 -28.94 15.34 3.55
N PHE A 220 -29.07 15.15 2.24
CA PHE A 220 -30.31 14.79 1.56
C PHE A 220 -30.60 13.28 1.61
N ASN A 221 -30.98 12.80 2.79
CA ASN A 221 -31.35 11.41 3.03
C ASN A 221 -32.70 11.29 3.78
N LYS A 222 -33.29 10.09 3.82
CA LYS A 222 -34.61 9.87 4.44
C LYS A 222 -34.69 10.15 5.96
N TRP A 223 -33.56 10.13 6.68
CA TRP A 223 -33.51 10.41 8.11
C TRP A 223 -33.55 11.92 8.38
N THR A 224 -32.81 12.71 7.59
CA THR A 224 -32.81 14.19 7.67
C THR A 224 -34.12 14.78 7.17
N LEU A 225 -34.64 14.25 6.06
CA LEU A 225 -35.86 14.75 5.41
C LEU A 225 -37.15 14.23 6.08
N GLY A 226 -37.09 13.02 6.66
CA GLY A 226 -38.23 12.30 7.21
C GLY A 226 -38.98 11.46 6.17
N GLU A 227 -39.30 10.20 6.51
CA GLU A 227 -39.96 9.27 5.57
C GLU A 227 -41.30 9.82 5.03
N ASP A 228 -42.12 10.46 5.89
CA ASP A 228 -43.39 11.06 5.48
C ASP A 228 -43.22 12.17 4.43
N PHE A 229 -42.13 12.95 4.48
CA PHE A 229 -41.84 13.99 3.50
C PHE A 229 -41.44 13.36 2.15
N CYS A 230 -40.53 12.38 2.19
CA CYS A 230 -40.07 11.69 1.00
C CYS A 230 -41.21 10.95 0.26
N LEU A 231 -42.10 10.29 1.00
CA LEU A 231 -43.23 9.54 0.43
C LEU A 231 -44.35 10.46 -0.07
N ASN A 232 -44.75 11.48 0.70
CA ASN A 232 -45.98 12.25 0.42
C ASN A 232 -45.75 13.59 -0.28
N VAL A 233 -44.54 14.16 -0.22
CA VAL A 233 -44.20 15.44 -0.89
C VAL A 233 -43.30 15.20 -2.09
N LEU A 234 -42.19 14.48 -1.92
CA LEU A 234 -41.29 14.14 -3.03
C LEU A 234 -41.81 13.00 -3.92
N ASN A 235 -42.90 12.32 -3.52
CA ASN A 235 -43.53 11.21 -4.24
C ASN A 235 -42.57 10.04 -4.56
N LEU A 236 -41.57 9.82 -3.69
CA LEU A 236 -40.62 8.71 -3.81
C LEU A 236 -41.24 7.40 -3.32
N SER A 237 -40.81 6.26 -3.87
CA SER A 237 -41.26 4.95 -3.42
C SER A 237 -40.53 4.49 -2.15
N LYS A 238 -41.10 3.51 -1.43
CA LYS A 238 -40.45 2.91 -0.26
C LYS A 238 -39.17 2.17 -0.61
N GLU A 239 -39.07 1.65 -1.82
CA GLU A 239 -37.89 0.98 -2.34
C GLU A 239 -36.78 2.01 -2.59
N GLN A 240 -37.11 3.15 -3.22
CA GLN A 240 -36.14 4.23 -3.50
C GLN A 240 -35.53 4.83 -2.23
N ILE A 241 -36.35 5.16 -1.21
CA ILE A 241 -35.84 5.79 0.02
C ILE A 241 -35.01 4.84 0.91
N ASN A 242 -35.06 3.52 0.65
CA ASN A 242 -34.32 2.50 1.40
C ASN A 242 -33.13 1.93 0.61
N ASP A 243 -32.93 2.35 -0.64
CA ASP A 243 -31.75 2.01 -1.44
C ASP A 243 -30.57 2.92 -1.02
N PRO A 244 -29.48 2.37 -0.46
CA PRO A 244 -28.31 3.16 -0.04
C PRO A 244 -27.60 3.89 -1.18
N THR A 245 -27.87 3.49 -2.44
CA THR A 245 -27.26 4.10 -3.64
C THR A 245 -28.12 5.20 -4.27
N PHE A 246 -29.33 5.45 -3.74
CA PHE A 246 -30.27 6.41 -4.30
C PHE A 246 -29.89 7.86 -3.97
N ASP A 247 -29.63 8.67 -5.01
CA ASP A 247 -29.37 10.10 -4.87
C ASP A 247 -30.67 10.91 -5.01
N PHE A 248 -31.04 11.62 -3.94
CA PHE A 248 -32.25 12.44 -3.87
C PHE A 248 -32.17 13.69 -4.77
N LEU A 249 -30.97 14.23 -5.04
CA LEU A 249 -30.83 15.51 -5.75
C LEU A 249 -31.18 15.39 -7.26
N PRO A 250 -30.65 14.40 -8.02
CA PRO A 250 -31.09 14.16 -9.40
C PRO A 250 -32.56 13.74 -9.47
N ALA A 251 -33.08 13.02 -8.47
CA ALA A 251 -34.49 12.62 -8.43
C ALA A 251 -35.45 13.81 -8.28
N MET A 252 -35.02 14.89 -7.63
CA MET A 252 -35.75 16.17 -7.59
C MET A 252 -35.57 17.03 -8.86
N GLY A 253 -34.80 16.55 -9.84
CA GLY A 253 -34.61 17.22 -11.14
C GLY A 253 -33.45 18.22 -11.19
N PHE A 254 -32.60 18.31 -10.15
CA PHE A 254 -31.41 19.15 -10.20
C PHE A 254 -30.37 18.58 -11.15
N SER A 255 -29.73 19.44 -11.95
CA SER A 255 -28.66 19.00 -12.85
C SER A 255 -27.37 18.73 -12.07
N GLN A 256 -26.51 17.85 -12.59
CA GLN A 256 -25.20 17.55 -11.99
C GLN A 256 -24.36 18.83 -11.75
N LYS A 257 -24.49 19.82 -12.64
CA LYS A 257 -23.80 21.11 -12.54
C LYS A 257 -24.32 21.97 -11.37
N ASP A 258 -25.63 21.94 -11.15
CA ASP A 258 -26.28 22.68 -10.06
C ASP A 258 -25.94 22.04 -8.70
N ILE A 259 -25.95 20.71 -8.65
CA ILE A 259 -25.50 19.91 -7.50
C ILE A 259 -24.05 20.25 -7.16
N GLU A 260 -23.14 20.23 -8.13
CA GLU A 260 -21.72 20.54 -7.90
C GLU A 260 -21.51 22.00 -7.45
N ALA A 261 -22.20 22.97 -8.05
CA ALA A 261 -22.12 24.36 -7.65
C ALA A 261 -22.62 24.59 -6.22
N ALA A 262 -23.75 23.98 -5.84
CA ALA A 262 -24.28 24.03 -4.48
C ALA A 262 -23.36 23.30 -3.50
N ASN A 263 -22.75 22.18 -3.90
CA ASN A 263 -21.85 21.39 -3.07
C ASN A 263 -20.57 22.18 -2.73
N ILE A 264 -19.97 22.85 -3.72
CA ILE A 264 -18.83 23.75 -3.50
C ILE A 264 -19.21 24.88 -2.54
N TYR A 265 -20.41 25.46 -2.66
CA TYR A 265 -20.84 26.52 -1.76
C TYR A 265 -21.06 26.05 -0.31
N CYS A 266 -21.75 24.92 -0.11
CA CYS A 266 -22.18 24.44 1.21
C CYS A 266 -21.10 23.61 1.91
N CYS A 267 -20.57 22.62 1.19
CA CYS A 267 -19.60 21.64 1.70
C CYS A 267 -18.16 22.09 1.51
N GLY A 268 -17.88 22.91 0.49
CA GLY A 268 -16.56 23.49 0.21
C GLY A 268 -15.87 22.86 -1.00
N ALA A 269 -14.96 23.62 -1.62
CA ALA A 269 -14.10 23.11 -2.70
C ALA A 269 -13.00 22.17 -2.19
N MET A 270 -12.68 22.20 -0.90
CA MET A 270 -11.54 21.54 -0.24
C MET A 270 -10.14 22.00 -0.76
N THR A 271 -10.10 22.86 -1.77
CA THR A 271 -8.89 23.49 -2.33
C THR A 271 -9.04 25.02 -2.35
N LEU A 272 -7.92 25.71 -2.57
CA LEU A 272 -7.86 27.14 -2.85
C LEU A 272 -7.71 27.43 -4.35
N GLU A 273 -7.52 26.41 -5.19
CA GLU A 273 -7.57 26.55 -6.65
C GLU A 273 -8.96 27.04 -7.09
N GLY A 274 -9.03 28.16 -7.82
CA GLY A 274 -10.29 28.79 -8.22
C GLY A 274 -10.99 29.60 -7.14
N ALA A 275 -10.39 29.79 -5.96
CA ALA A 275 -10.96 30.63 -4.90
C ALA A 275 -11.12 32.10 -5.37
N PRO A 276 -12.24 32.76 -5.03
CA PRO A 276 -12.50 34.14 -5.46
C PRO A 276 -11.43 35.08 -4.91
N ASN A 277 -10.97 36.02 -5.74
CA ASN A 277 -9.98 37.05 -5.40
C ASN A 277 -8.58 36.56 -5.01
N LEU A 278 -8.32 35.24 -4.97
CA LEU A 278 -6.98 34.69 -4.76
C LEU A 278 -6.14 34.84 -6.04
N ARG A 279 -5.00 35.51 -5.94
CA ARG A 279 -4.03 35.66 -7.03
C ARG A 279 -3.30 34.35 -7.30
N GLU A 280 -3.21 33.93 -8.56
CA GLU A 280 -2.56 32.68 -8.98
C GLU A 280 -1.11 32.57 -8.53
N GLU A 281 -0.36 33.68 -8.52
CA GLU A 281 1.03 33.76 -8.02
C GLU A 281 1.20 33.32 -6.56
N HIS A 282 0.12 33.33 -5.78
CA HIS A 282 0.11 32.93 -4.38
C HIS A 282 -0.29 31.47 -4.14
N LEU A 283 -0.83 30.76 -5.15
CA LEU A 283 -1.25 29.36 -5.02
C LEU A 283 -0.11 28.45 -4.53
N ALA A 284 1.12 28.70 -4.97
CA ALA A 284 2.30 27.92 -4.57
C ALA A 284 2.61 27.96 -3.05
N VAL A 285 2.03 28.89 -2.29
CA VAL A 285 2.12 28.91 -0.82
C VAL A 285 1.28 27.80 -0.18
N PHE A 286 0.29 27.29 -0.90
CA PHE A 286 -0.74 26.36 -0.43
C PHE A 286 -0.66 24.99 -1.12
N ASP A 287 0.39 24.71 -1.91
CA ASP A 287 0.59 23.40 -2.53
C ASP A 287 0.85 22.34 -1.45
N CYS A 288 -0.01 21.31 -1.42
CA CYS A 288 0.06 20.19 -0.49
C CYS A 288 0.81 18.98 -1.07
N ALA A 289 1.04 17.96 -0.23
CA ALA A 289 1.67 16.69 -0.60
C ALA A 289 0.88 15.90 -1.66
N THR A 290 -0.42 16.16 -1.79
CA THR A 290 -1.36 15.54 -2.73
C THR A 290 -2.37 16.60 -3.21
N PRO A 291 -3.08 16.37 -4.35
CA PRO A 291 -4.12 17.28 -4.81
C PRO A 291 -5.24 17.42 -3.79
N CYS A 292 -5.65 18.65 -3.47
CA CYS A 292 -6.67 18.90 -2.45
C CYS A 292 -8.08 18.80 -3.03
N GLY A 293 -8.90 17.88 -2.50
CA GLY A 293 -10.29 17.73 -2.90
C GLY A 293 -10.51 17.26 -4.33
N ARG A 294 -11.76 17.35 -4.79
CA ARG A 294 -12.18 16.87 -6.13
C ARG A 294 -11.87 17.84 -7.28
N LEU A 295 -11.48 19.07 -6.97
CA LEU A 295 -11.19 20.15 -7.93
C LEU A 295 -9.71 20.52 -7.98
N GLY A 296 -8.93 20.16 -6.95
CA GLY A 296 -7.51 20.45 -6.90
C GLY A 296 -6.73 19.66 -7.93
N THR A 297 -5.77 20.31 -8.55
CA THR A 297 -4.82 19.72 -9.50
C THR A 297 -3.37 19.90 -9.04
N ARG A 298 -3.11 20.94 -8.25
CA ARG A 298 -1.79 21.30 -7.75
C ARG A 298 -1.39 20.41 -6.58
N HIS A 299 -0.15 19.96 -6.63
CA HIS A 299 0.49 19.19 -5.58
C HIS A 299 2.01 19.30 -5.71
N LEU A 300 2.71 18.98 -4.63
CA LEU A 300 4.16 18.94 -4.56
C LEU A 300 4.69 17.66 -5.21
N SER A 301 5.68 17.79 -6.10
CA SER A 301 6.30 16.66 -6.79
C SER A 301 7.24 15.86 -5.87
N ALA A 302 7.54 14.61 -6.20
CA ALA A 302 8.56 13.84 -5.49
C ALA A 302 9.92 14.56 -5.42
N GLU A 303 10.32 15.24 -6.50
CA GLU A 303 11.52 16.07 -6.55
C GLU A 303 11.49 17.20 -5.51
N SER A 304 10.35 17.86 -5.29
CA SER A 304 10.23 18.92 -4.28
C SER A 304 10.43 18.41 -2.85
N HIS A 305 9.88 17.24 -2.52
CA HIS A 305 10.10 16.57 -1.23
C HIS A 305 11.59 16.24 -1.03
N ILE A 306 12.21 15.62 -2.05
CA ILE A 306 13.63 15.24 -2.02
C ILE A 306 14.54 16.47 -1.87
N ARG A 307 14.26 17.56 -2.58
CA ARG A 307 15.04 18.80 -2.49
C ARG A 307 14.88 19.52 -1.14
N MET A 308 13.71 19.45 -0.51
CA MET A 308 13.55 19.94 0.86
C MET A 308 14.36 19.10 1.86
N MET A 309 14.28 17.77 1.76
CA MET A 309 15.12 16.87 2.58
C MET A 309 16.60 17.16 2.39
N ALA A 310 17.04 17.41 1.15
CA ALA A 310 18.44 17.70 0.81
C ALA A 310 18.95 19.04 1.35
N ALA A 311 18.08 20.02 1.58
CA ALA A 311 18.45 21.27 2.24
C ALA A 311 18.65 21.10 3.76
N SER A 312 17.97 20.14 4.38
CA SER A 312 18.06 19.86 5.82
C SER A 312 19.13 18.81 6.18
N GLN A 313 19.28 17.76 5.37
CA GLN A 313 20.17 16.62 5.63
C GLN A 313 21.64 16.98 5.95
N PRO A 314 22.28 17.99 5.33
CA PRO A 314 23.64 18.44 5.65
C PRO A 314 23.81 18.90 7.10
N PHE A 315 22.71 19.15 7.81
CA PHE A 315 22.68 19.66 9.18
C PHE A 315 22.03 18.70 10.17
N ILE A 316 21.65 17.49 9.75
CA ILE A 316 21.13 16.45 10.64
C ILE A 316 22.20 15.36 10.80
N SER A 317 22.53 15.03 12.05
CA SER A 317 23.54 14.01 12.36
C SER A 317 23.06 12.60 12.01
N GLY A 318 21.80 12.29 12.29
CA GLY A 318 21.08 11.13 11.76
C GLY A 318 20.51 11.31 10.36
N ALA A 319 19.53 10.46 10.01
CA ALA A 319 18.74 10.53 8.79
C ALA A 319 17.46 11.38 8.96
N ILE A 320 16.67 11.46 7.89
CA ILE A 320 15.34 12.09 7.87
C ILE A 320 14.31 10.99 7.56
N SER A 321 13.44 10.70 8.52
CA SER A 321 12.32 9.77 8.38
C SER A 321 11.09 10.56 7.89
N LYS A 322 11.12 10.91 6.60
CA LYS A 322 10.04 11.58 5.88
C LYS A 322 9.60 10.70 4.70
N THR A 323 8.29 10.64 4.47
CA THR A 323 7.71 10.00 3.29
C THR A 323 7.72 10.94 2.07
N ILE A 324 8.11 10.40 0.92
CA ILE A 324 7.96 11.02 -0.40
C ILE A 324 6.77 10.37 -1.08
N ASN A 325 5.72 11.15 -1.33
CA ASN A 325 4.49 10.64 -1.94
C ASN A 325 4.64 10.58 -3.45
N LEU A 326 4.14 9.50 -4.04
CA LEU A 326 4.03 9.25 -5.47
C LEU A 326 2.57 8.93 -5.81
N PRO A 327 2.03 9.39 -6.96
CA PRO A 327 0.67 9.09 -7.36
C PRO A 327 0.50 7.59 -7.67
N ALA A 328 -0.73 7.07 -7.60
CA ALA A 328 -1.00 5.63 -7.77
C ALA A 328 -0.51 5.05 -9.12
N ASN A 329 -0.48 5.88 -10.17
CA ASN A 329 0.02 5.53 -11.50
C ASN A 329 1.55 5.65 -11.67
N ALA A 330 2.31 5.94 -10.61
CA ALA A 330 3.74 6.15 -10.71
C ALA A 330 4.51 4.91 -11.18
N THR A 331 5.47 5.13 -12.09
CA THR A 331 6.23 4.08 -12.77
C THR A 331 7.50 3.65 -12.00
N VAL A 332 8.11 2.55 -12.45
CA VAL A 332 9.37 2.05 -11.89
C VAL A 332 10.52 3.02 -12.16
N GLU A 333 10.50 3.68 -13.32
CA GLU A 333 11.45 4.72 -13.72
C GLU A 333 11.35 5.93 -12.80
N GLU A 334 10.14 6.42 -12.50
CA GLU A 334 9.93 7.55 -11.57
C GLU A 334 10.41 7.21 -10.14
N CYS A 335 10.19 5.97 -9.69
CA CYS A 335 10.74 5.49 -8.43
C CYS A 335 12.28 5.45 -8.45
N THR A 336 12.86 5.00 -9.56
CA THR A 336 14.31 4.93 -9.78
C THR A 336 14.93 6.33 -9.77
N ASP A 337 14.34 7.29 -10.49
CA ASP A 337 14.78 8.68 -10.53
C ASP A 337 14.70 9.34 -9.14
N ALA A 338 13.67 9.04 -8.34
CA ALA A 338 13.56 9.51 -6.96
C ALA A 338 14.69 8.96 -6.06
N TYR A 339 15.08 7.68 -6.19
CA TYR A 339 16.25 7.13 -5.51
C TYR A 339 17.57 7.74 -6.00
N MET A 340 17.74 7.86 -7.32
CA MET A 340 18.97 8.40 -7.92
C MET A 340 19.19 9.88 -7.59
N LEU A 341 18.12 10.69 -7.57
CA LEU A 341 18.17 12.08 -7.13
C LEU A 341 18.53 12.18 -5.64
N SER A 342 17.91 11.35 -4.80
CA SER A 342 18.19 11.30 -3.36
C SER A 342 19.66 10.96 -3.07
N TRP A 343 20.20 9.97 -3.76
CA TRP A 343 21.61 9.57 -3.67
C TRP A 343 22.54 10.70 -4.12
N ARG A 344 22.29 11.30 -5.31
CA ARG A 344 23.09 12.43 -5.85
C ARG A 344 23.12 13.65 -4.92
N LEU A 345 22.08 13.85 -4.12
CA LEU A 345 21.97 14.95 -3.15
C LEU A 345 22.47 14.60 -1.75
N GLY A 346 23.00 13.39 -1.54
CA GLY A 346 23.58 12.97 -0.26
C GLY A 346 22.56 12.66 0.83
N LEU A 347 21.32 12.27 0.47
CA LEU A 347 20.34 11.80 1.44
C LEU A 347 20.76 10.46 2.06
N LYS A 348 20.65 10.36 3.39
CA LYS A 348 21.01 9.15 4.14
C LYS A 348 19.89 8.10 4.15
N ALA A 349 18.66 8.51 3.87
CA ALA A 349 17.50 7.65 3.77
C ALA A 349 16.51 8.24 2.75
N ASN A 350 15.78 7.37 2.07
CA ASN A 350 14.66 7.70 1.20
C ASN A 350 13.53 6.69 1.52
N ALA A 351 12.32 7.18 1.73
CA ALA A 351 11.12 6.37 1.92
C ALA A 351 10.05 6.83 0.93
N LEU A 352 9.85 6.04 -0.12
CA LEU A 352 8.79 6.28 -1.11
C LEU A 352 7.47 5.66 -0.64
N TYR A 353 6.37 6.36 -0.87
CA TYR A 353 5.02 5.83 -0.73
C TYR A 353 4.24 6.12 -2.02
N ARG A 354 3.93 5.07 -2.78
CA ARG A 354 2.99 5.16 -3.90
C ARG A 354 1.56 5.06 -3.35
N ASP A 355 0.71 5.99 -3.72
CA ASP A 355 -0.71 5.95 -3.36
C ASP A 355 -1.36 4.62 -3.83
N GLY A 356 -2.33 4.14 -3.06
CA GLY A 356 -2.96 2.83 -3.25
C GLY A 356 -2.07 1.61 -2.97
N SER A 357 -0.80 1.78 -2.59
CA SER A 357 0.12 0.64 -2.36
C SER A 357 -0.06 -0.08 -1.01
N LYS A 358 -0.97 0.39 -0.15
CA LYS A 358 -1.36 -0.25 1.12
C LYS A 358 -2.87 -0.41 1.22
N LEU A 359 -3.28 -1.54 1.80
CA LEU A 359 -4.69 -1.93 1.99
C LEU A 359 -5.45 -1.06 2.99
N SER A 360 -4.77 -0.45 3.95
CA SER A 360 -5.31 0.55 4.86
C SER A 360 -4.43 1.81 4.85
N GLN A 361 -5.08 2.97 4.78
CA GLN A 361 -4.42 4.28 4.74
C GLN A 361 -4.97 5.15 5.88
N PRO A 362 -4.19 5.51 6.91
CA PRO A 362 -4.69 6.36 8.01
C PRO A 362 -4.98 7.81 7.60
N LEU A 363 -4.70 8.17 6.35
CA LEU A 363 -4.96 9.47 5.73
C LEU A 363 -5.28 9.23 4.24
N SER A 364 -6.54 9.37 3.85
CA SER A 364 -6.99 9.34 2.45
C SER A 364 -7.31 10.76 1.94
N VAL A 365 -7.06 11.00 0.66
CA VAL A 365 -7.44 12.24 -0.04
C VAL A 365 -8.89 12.19 -0.53
N LEU A 366 -9.39 10.99 -0.80
CA LEU A 366 -10.77 10.73 -1.19
C LEU A 366 -11.56 10.27 0.02
N ALA A 367 -12.62 11.00 0.36
CA ALA A 367 -13.67 10.56 1.28
C ALA A 367 -14.54 9.47 0.62
N LEU A 368 -13.93 8.34 0.27
CA LEU A 368 -14.61 7.09 -0.03
C LEU A 368 -15.08 6.50 1.31
N GLY A 369 -16.16 7.11 1.82
CA GLY A 369 -16.61 7.14 3.21
C GLY A 369 -16.14 6.04 4.16
N ASP A 370 -15.56 6.48 5.28
CA ASP A 370 -15.02 5.69 6.39
C ASP A 370 -16.00 4.65 6.99
N GLU A 371 -17.31 4.77 6.73
CA GLU A 371 -18.30 3.71 7.02
C GLU A 371 -17.94 2.37 6.34
N LEU A 372 -17.27 2.42 5.19
CA LEU A 372 -16.70 1.24 4.52
C LEU A 372 -15.41 0.74 5.19
N GLU A 373 -14.62 1.60 5.82
CA GLU A 373 -13.42 1.17 6.55
C GLU A 373 -13.80 0.44 7.84
N GLU A 374 -14.82 0.91 8.57
CA GLU A 374 -15.39 0.19 9.73
C GLU A 374 -15.97 -1.19 9.31
N GLU A 375 -16.72 -1.27 8.20
CA GLU A 375 -17.18 -2.57 7.65
C GLU A 375 -16.04 -3.48 7.15
N ILE A 376 -14.92 -2.91 6.71
CA ILE A 376 -13.75 -3.69 6.26
C ILE A 376 -12.95 -4.21 7.46
N GLU A 377 -12.73 -3.42 8.51
CA GLU A 377 -12.02 -3.85 9.72
C GLU A 377 -12.70 -5.02 10.44
N GLU A 378 -14.04 -5.09 10.44
CA GLU A 378 -14.78 -6.21 11.06
C GLU A 378 -14.73 -7.53 10.26
N LEU A 379 -14.25 -7.52 9.01
CA LEU A 379 -14.17 -8.72 8.17
C LEU A 379 -12.90 -9.55 8.43
N PRO A 380 -12.97 -10.90 8.38
CA PRO A 380 -11.77 -11.74 8.40
C PRO A 380 -10.82 -11.38 7.26
N GLN A 381 -9.50 -11.40 7.50
CA GLN A 381 -8.48 -10.96 6.53
C GLN A 381 -8.66 -11.51 5.10
N VAL A 382 -9.11 -12.77 4.96
CA VAL A 382 -9.35 -13.39 3.65
C VAL A 382 -10.51 -12.71 2.88
N ALA A 383 -11.53 -12.21 3.59
CA ALA A 383 -12.65 -11.48 2.99
C ALA A 383 -12.31 -10.01 2.71
N GLN A 384 -11.41 -9.40 3.50
CA GLN A 384 -10.83 -8.08 3.20
C GLN A 384 -10.10 -8.13 1.85
N THR A 385 -9.26 -9.14 1.61
CA THR A 385 -8.55 -9.34 0.34
C THR A 385 -9.51 -9.44 -0.85
N VAL A 386 -10.62 -10.17 -0.72
CA VAL A 386 -11.59 -10.37 -1.81
C VAL A 386 -12.35 -9.08 -2.16
N LYS A 387 -12.91 -8.36 -1.17
CA LYS A 387 -13.63 -7.09 -1.46
C LYS A 387 -12.72 -5.99 -2.02
N VAL A 388 -11.47 -5.92 -1.55
CA VAL A 388 -10.51 -4.90 -2.02
C VAL A 388 -9.98 -5.25 -3.42
N THR A 389 -9.74 -6.53 -3.73
CA THR A 389 -9.42 -6.94 -5.12
C THR A 389 -10.61 -6.71 -6.07
N GLU A 390 -11.85 -7.00 -5.68
CA GLU A 390 -13.04 -6.67 -6.49
C GLU A 390 -13.10 -5.18 -6.86
N ARG A 391 -12.83 -4.26 -5.94
CA ARG A 391 -12.82 -2.80 -6.22
C ARG A 391 -11.59 -2.29 -6.98
N ILE A 392 -10.40 -2.83 -6.74
CA ILE A 392 -9.21 -2.49 -7.55
C ILE A 392 -9.42 -2.95 -9.00
N VAL A 393 -10.05 -4.11 -9.21
CA VAL A 393 -10.44 -4.60 -10.53
C VAL A 393 -11.48 -3.68 -11.19
N GLU A 394 -12.45 -3.15 -10.45
CA GLU A 394 -13.41 -2.16 -10.99
C GLU A 394 -12.76 -0.82 -11.41
N GLN A 395 -11.79 -0.29 -10.66
CA GLN A 395 -11.18 1.02 -10.98
C GLN A 395 -10.02 0.96 -11.98
N VAL A 396 -9.23 -0.12 -12.05
CA VAL A 396 -7.98 -0.13 -12.83
C VAL A 396 -8.16 -0.70 -14.25
N PHE A 397 -9.18 -1.55 -14.50
CA PHE A 397 -9.34 -2.21 -15.81
C PHE A 397 -10.76 -2.13 -16.40
N MET A 398 -11.19 -0.91 -16.76
CA MET A 398 -12.19 -0.70 -17.83
C MET A 398 -11.63 -1.02 -19.23
N HIS A 399 -10.93 -2.14 -19.38
CA HIS A 399 -10.67 -2.76 -20.67
C HIS A 399 -11.69 -3.87 -20.87
N ALA A 400 -12.75 -3.57 -21.64
CA ALA A 400 -13.74 -4.54 -22.07
C ALA A 400 -13.12 -5.55 -23.06
N GLY A 401 -12.31 -6.47 -22.54
CA GLY A 401 -11.57 -7.46 -23.31
C GLY A 401 -12.52 -8.42 -24.02
N THR A 402 -12.61 -8.36 -25.34
CA THR A 402 -13.25 -9.43 -26.11
C THR A 402 -12.49 -10.73 -25.90
N ARG A 403 -13.15 -11.76 -25.36
CA ARG A 403 -12.59 -13.08 -25.07
C ARG A 403 -11.67 -13.60 -26.19
N ARG A 404 -10.37 -13.69 -25.91
CA ARG A 404 -9.37 -14.28 -26.80
C ARG A 404 -9.61 -15.78 -26.91
N ARG A 405 -9.91 -16.26 -28.11
CA ARG A 405 -10.07 -17.70 -28.36
C ARG A 405 -8.71 -18.39 -28.44
N LEU A 406 -8.61 -19.55 -27.82
CA LEU A 406 -7.46 -20.45 -27.93
C LEU A 406 -7.44 -21.17 -29.29
N PRO A 407 -6.26 -21.57 -29.80
CA PRO A 407 -6.15 -22.40 -30.99
C PRO A 407 -6.73 -23.82 -30.79
N ASP A 408 -7.27 -24.40 -31.86
CA ASP A 408 -7.78 -25.78 -31.88
C ASP A 408 -6.69 -26.81 -31.52
N ARG A 409 -5.43 -26.51 -31.84
CA ARG A 409 -4.24 -27.27 -31.43
C ARG A 409 -3.26 -26.34 -30.71
N ARG A 410 -3.17 -26.51 -29.40
CA ARG A 410 -2.36 -25.69 -28.49
C ARG A 410 -1.16 -26.43 -27.90
N LYS A 411 -0.17 -25.65 -27.45
CA LYS A 411 0.95 -26.12 -26.62
C LYS A 411 0.55 -26.09 -25.14
N GLY A 412 1.42 -26.61 -24.29
CA GLY A 412 1.23 -26.72 -22.85
C GLY A 412 1.96 -27.94 -22.28
N TYR A 413 1.92 -28.11 -20.96
CA TYR A 413 2.52 -29.24 -20.26
C TYR A 413 1.52 -29.98 -19.38
N THR A 414 1.94 -31.13 -18.83
CA THR A 414 1.19 -31.87 -17.81
C THR A 414 2.14 -32.18 -16.67
N GLN A 415 1.93 -31.52 -15.53
CA GLN A 415 2.69 -31.74 -14.30
C GLN A 415 1.87 -32.62 -13.35
N LYS A 416 2.49 -33.71 -12.87
CA LYS A 416 1.90 -34.59 -11.87
C LYS A 416 2.57 -34.34 -10.53
N ALA A 417 1.77 -34.05 -9.50
CA ALA A 417 2.26 -33.89 -8.13
C ALA A 417 1.42 -34.71 -7.14
N ILE A 418 1.95 -34.85 -5.94
CA ILE A 418 1.23 -35.37 -4.77
C ILE A 418 1.34 -34.31 -3.68
N VAL A 419 0.23 -33.69 -3.28
CA VAL A 419 0.20 -32.63 -2.26
C VAL A 419 -0.52 -33.19 -1.04
N GLY A 420 0.16 -33.26 0.11
CA GLY A 420 -0.44 -33.80 1.34
C GLY A 420 -0.89 -35.27 1.23
N GLY A 421 -0.33 -36.05 0.29
CA GLY A 421 -0.76 -37.41 -0.04
C GLY A 421 -1.80 -37.53 -1.17
N HIS A 422 -2.36 -36.41 -1.64
CA HIS A 422 -3.40 -36.38 -2.68
C HIS A 422 -2.80 -36.16 -4.07
N LYS A 423 -3.18 -37.00 -5.05
CA LYS A 423 -2.61 -36.97 -6.41
C LYS A 423 -3.33 -35.95 -7.29
N ILE A 424 -2.58 -34.98 -7.80
CA ILE A 424 -3.04 -33.96 -8.72
C ILE A 424 -2.27 -33.98 -10.04
N TYR A 425 -2.99 -33.69 -11.13
CA TYR A 425 -2.45 -33.48 -12.46
C TYR A 425 -2.88 -32.09 -12.92
N LEU A 426 -1.92 -31.16 -12.98
CA LEU A 426 -2.08 -29.85 -13.61
C LEU A 426 -1.78 -30.01 -15.11
N ARG A 427 -2.72 -29.61 -15.98
CA ARG A 427 -2.46 -29.44 -17.41
C ARG A 427 -2.64 -27.99 -17.80
N THR A 428 -1.77 -27.48 -18.66
CA THR A 428 -1.84 -26.11 -19.18
C THR A 428 -2.20 -26.09 -20.67
N GLY A 429 -2.82 -25.01 -21.11
CA GLY A 429 -3.04 -24.70 -22.52
C GLY A 429 -2.56 -23.28 -22.84
N GLU A 430 -1.70 -23.17 -23.84
CA GLU A 430 -1.02 -21.94 -24.23
C GLU A 430 -1.66 -21.28 -25.47
N PHE A 431 -1.61 -19.96 -25.53
CA PHE A 431 -1.83 -19.17 -26.74
C PHE A 431 -0.64 -19.32 -27.71
N GLU A 432 -0.77 -18.80 -28.93
CA GLU A 432 0.29 -18.90 -29.96
C GLU A 432 1.59 -18.15 -29.61
N ASP A 433 1.49 -17.14 -28.74
CA ASP A 433 2.60 -16.35 -28.21
C ASP A 433 3.33 -17.04 -27.03
N GLY A 434 2.80 -18.16 -26.52
CA GLY A 434 3.34 -18.90 -25.38
C GLY A 434 2.75 -18.51 -24.02
N ASN A 435 1.87 -17.52 -23.96
CA ASN A 435 1.18 -17.14 -22.72
C ASN A 435 0.15 -18.19 -22.30
N LEU A 436 -0.07 -18.35 -20.99
CA LEU A 436 -1.07 -19.26 -20.45
C LEU A 436 -2.49 -18.75 -20.74
N GLY A 437 -3.37 -19.62 -21.28
CA GLY A 437 -4.76 -19.28 -21.58
C GLY A 437 -5.81 -20.24 -20.99
N GLU A 438 -5.41 -21.40 -20.49
CA GLU A 438 -6.28 -22.29 -19.71
C GLU A 438 -5.48 -23.27 -18.83
N ILE A 439 -6.14 -23.76 -17.78
CA ILE A 439 -5.65 -24.80 -16.88
C ILE A 439 -6.71 -25.88 -16.65
N PHE A 440 -6.28 -27.12 -16.44
CA PHE A 440 -7.11 -28.22 -15.99
C PHE A 440 -6.51 -28.89 -14.76
N LEU A 441 -7.37 -29.29 -13.82
CA LEU A 441 -7.00 -29.92 -12.57
C LEU A 441 -7.70 -31.29 -12.46
N ASP A 442 -6.95 -32.35 -12.74
CA ASP A 442 -7.43 -33.73 -12.57
C ASP A 442 -6.95 -34.30 -11.23
N MET A 443 -7.87 -34.85 -10.43
CA MET A 443 -7.57 -35.49 -9.14
C MET A 443 -8.17 -36.88 -9.03
N HIS A 444 -7.46 -37.79 -8.37
CA HIS A 444 -7.87 -39.18 -8.18
C HIS A 444 -7.99 -39.55 -6.70
N LYS A 445 -9.13 -40.17 -6.35
CA LYS A 445 -9.56 -40.64 -5.01
C LYS A 445 -10.25 -39.63 -4.09
N GLU A 446 -10.49 -38.40 -4.56
CA GLU A 446 -11.31 -37.43 -3.82
C GLU A 446 -12.82 -37.65 -3.97
N GLY A 447 -13.58 -37.11 -3.02
CA GLY A 447 -15.04 -37.05 -3.10
C GLY A 447 -15.52 -36.29 -4.34
N ALA A 448 -16.63 -36.74 -4.94
CA ALA A 448 -17.14 -36.20 -6.20
C ALA A 448 -17.41 -34.68 -6.17
N ALA A 449 -17.82 -34.15 -5.01
CA ALA A 449 -18.03 -32.71 -4.80
C ALA A 449 -16.71 -31.92 -4.93
N PHE A 450 -15.64 -32.36 -4.26
CA PHE A 450 -14.33 -31.68 -4.29
C PHE A 450 -13.72 -31.70 -5.70
N ARG A 451 -13.78 -32.84 -6.40
CA ARG A 451 -13.35 -32.95 -7.80
C ARG A 451 -14.12 -32.02 -8.73
N SER A 452 -15.43 -31.88 -8.52
CA SER A 452 -16.28 -30.97 -9.32
C SER A 452 -15.98 -29.50 -9.03
N LEU A 453 -15.71 -29.16 -7.76
CA LEU A 453 -15.30 -27.82 -7.35
C LEU A 453 -13.97 -27.41 -7.99
N MET A 454 -12.93 -28.27 -7.92
CA MET A 454 -11.63 -28.01 -8.54
C MET A 454 -11.71 -27.89 -10.06
N ASN A 455 -12.57 -28.68 -10.72
CA ASN A 455 -12.81 -28.54 -12.16
C ASN A 455 -13.53 -27.23 -12.51
N ASN A 456 -14.55 -26.84 -11.76
CA ASN A 456 -15.25 -25.56 -11.96
C ASN A 456 -14.32 -24.36 -11.69
N PHE A 457 -13.45 -24.46 -10.69
CA PHE A 457 -12.42 -23.46 -10.41
C PHE A 457 -11.44 -23.32 -11.58
N ALA A 458 -10.90 -24.43 -12.09
CA ALA A 458 -10.01 -24.43 -13.25
C ALA A 458 -10.65 -23.79 -14.50
N ILE A 459 -11.95 -24.04 -14.71
CA ILE A 459 -12.75 -23.40 -15.77
C ILE A 459 -12.86 -21.88 -15.54
N ALA A 460 -13.14 -21.43 -14.32
CA ALA A 460 -13.26 -20.00 -14.00
C ALA A 460 -11.95 -19.23 -14.26
N ILE A 461 -10.81 -19.76 -13.79
CA ILE A 461 -9.47 -19.19 -14.04
C ILE A 461 -9.16 -19.16 -15.54
N SER A 462 -9.46 -20.25 -16.26
CA SER A 462 -9.27 -20.32 -17.72
C SER A 462 -10.12 -19.29 -18.48
N ILE A 463 -11.35 -19.02 -18.02
CA ILE A 463 -12.19 -17.97 -18.59
C ILE A 463 -11.55 -16.60 -18.33
N GLY A 464 -11.11 -16.30 -17.12
CA GLY A 464 -10.49 -15.01 -16.79
C GLY A 464 -9.22 -14.73 -17.59
N LEU A 465 -8.31 -15.71 -17.71
CA LEU A 465 -7.12 -15.63 -18.58
C LEU A 465 -7.50 -15.34 -20.04
N GLN A 466 -8.61 -15.89 -20.54
CA GLN A 466 -9.13 -15.62 -21.89
C GLN A 466 -9.81 -14.25 -22.04
N TYR A 467 -10.27 -13.64 -20.96
CA TYR A 467 -10.77 -12.26 -20.94
C TYR A 467 -9.66 -11.21 -20.68
N GLY A 468 -8.42 -11.66 -20.43
CA GLY A 468 -7.25 -10.78 -20.27
C GLY A 468 -6.86 -10.49 -18.83
N VAL A 469 -7.38 -11.23 -17.85
CA VAL A 469 -6.89 -11.16 -16.46
C VAL A 469 -5.43 -11.68 -16.43
N PRO A 470 -4.47 -10.94 -15.83
CA PRO A 470 -3.08 -11.40 -15.73
C PRO A 470 -2.95 -12.67 -14.89
N LEU A 471 -1.89 -13.46 -15.12
CA LEU A 471 -1.61 -14.64 -14.30
C LEU A 471 -1.05 -14.24 -12.93
N GLU A 472 -0.33 -13.12 -12.88
CA GLU A 472 0.24 -12.47 -11.71
C GLU A 472 -0.82 -12.29 -10.61
N GLU A 473 -1.95 -11.67 -10.96
CA GLU A 473 -3.09 -11.42 -10.06
C GLU A 473 -3.64 -12.72 -9.45
N TYR A 474 -3.77 -13.78 -10.26
CA TYR A 474 -4.22 -15.07 -9.75
C TYR A 474 -3.17 -15.75 -8.86
N THR A 475 -1.88 -15.59 -9.15
CA THR A 475 -0.84 -16.08 -8.26
C THR A 475 -0.86 -15.36 -6.93
N ASP A 476 -0.98 -14.03 -6.92
CA ASP A 476 -0.99 -13.25 -5.69
C ASP A 476 -2.27 -13.50 -4.85
N ALA A 477 -3.41 -13.74 -5.50
CA ALA A 477 -4.66 -14.08 -4.82
C ALA A 477 -4.69 -15.49 -4.20
N PHE A 478 -4.00 -16.48 -4.81
CA PHE A 478 -4.14 -17.89 -4.42
C PHE A 478 -2.90 -18.53 -3.78
N THR A 479 -1.72 -17.90 -3.86
CA THR A 479 -0.57 -18.36 -3.08
C THR A 479 -0.78 -18.16 -1.59
N PHE A 480 -0.16 -19.02 -0.77
CA PHE A 480 -0.30 -19.08 0.69
C PHE A 480 -1.72 -19.31 1.24
N THR A 481 -2.72 -19.55 0.38
CA THR A 481 -4.08 -19.93 0.79
C THR A 481 -4.06 -21.26 1.53
N ARG A 482 -4.65 -21.30 2.73
CA ARG A 482 -4.61 -22.46 3.64
C ARG A 482 -5.92 -23.22 3.66
N PHE A 483 -5.93 -24.41 3.07
CA PHE A 483 -7.02 -25.39 3.21
C PHE A 483 -6.52 -26.79 2.82
N GLU A 484 -7.15 -27.85 3.35
CA GLU A 484 -6.76 -29.23 3.04
C GLU A 484 -7.25 -29.65 1.63
N PRO A 485 -6.45 -30.42 0.85
CA PRO A 485 -5.15 -31.00 1.20
C PRO A 485 -3.96 -30.03 1.24
N ALA A 486 -3.14 -30.17 2.28
CA ALA A 486 -1.92 -29.41 2.51
C ALA A 486 -0.78 -30.33 3.00
N GLY A 487 0.48 -29.92 2.83
CA GLY A 487 1.65 -30.65 3.33
C GLY A 487 2.74 -30.86 2.27
N LEU A 488 3.47 -31.97 2.39
CA LEU A 488 4.60 -32.31 1.52
C LEU A 488 4.16 -32.44 0.06
N VAL A 489 5.00 -31.95 -0.85
CA VAL A 489 4.81 -32.00 -2.31
C VAL A 489 5.82 -32.99 -2.92
N GLU A 490 5.32 -34.09 -3.46
CA GLU A 490 6.12 -35.05 -4.23
C GLU A 490 5.89 -34.88 -5.74
N GLY A 491 6.91 -35.13 -6.55
CA GLY A 491 6.83 -35.08 -8.01
C GLY A 491 7.10 -33.70 -8.64
N ASN A 492 7.18 -32.64 -7.84
CA ASN A 492 7.69 -31.33 -8.27
C ASN A 492 9.17 -31.16 -7.84
N GLN A 493 9.97 -30.52 -8.71
CA GLN A 493 11.41 -30.33 -8.43
C GLN A 493 11.68 -29.06 -7.61
N ALA A 494 10.91 -27.99 -7.80
CA ALA A 494 11.09 -26.70 -7.15
C ALA A 494 10.29 -26.55 -5.85
N ILE A 495 9.05 -27.05 -5.79
CA ILE A 495 8.17 -26.90 -4.63
C ILE A 495 8.19 -28.19 -3.80
N LYS A 496 8.54 -28.10 -2.51
CA LYS A 496 8.64 -29.26 -1.59
C LYS A 496 7.54 -29.31 -0.52
N MET A 497 6.94 -28.17 -0.20
CA MET A 497 5.84 -28.02 0.74
C MET A 497 4.80 -27.06 0.15
N SER A 498 3.53 -27.28 0.47
CA SER A 498 2.44 -26.38 0.09
C SER A 498 1.39 -26.28 1.19
N THR A 499 0.80 -25.11 1.34
CA THR A 499 -0.25 -24.82 2.34
C THR A 499 -1.67 -25.12 1.87
N SER A 500 -1.84 -25.37 0.56
CA SER A 500 -3.01 -26.01 -0.04
C SER A 500 -2.71 -26.56 -1.43
N ILE A 501 -3.73 -27.10 -2.11
CA ILE A 501 -3.64 -27.45 -3.53
C ILE A 501 -3.57 -26.21 -4.43
N LEU A 502 -4.33 -25.14 -4.15
CA LEU A 502 -4.28 -23.92 -4.97
C LEU A 502 -2.93 -23.21 -4.83
N ASP A 503 -2.41 -23.13 -3.61
CA ASP A 503 -1.07 -22.61 -3.32
C ASP A 503 0.00 -23.33 -4.16
N TYR A 504 -0.06 -24.66 -4.26
CA TYR A 504 0.86 -25.45 -5.10
C TYR A 504 0.73 -25.11 -6.59
N ILE A 505 -0.52 -25.07 -7.10
CA ILE A 505 -0.79 -24.81 -8.53
C ILE A 505 -0.26 -23.43 -8.92
N PHE A 506 -0.56 -22.40 -8.14
CA PHE A 506 -0.23 -21.03 -8.52
C PHE A 506 1.24 -20.67 -8.33
N ARG A 507 1.95 -21.30 -7.37
CA ARG A 507 3.42 -21.23 -7.34
C ARG A 507 4.05 -21.91 -8.56
N GLU A 508 3.56 -23.08 -8.98
CA GLU A 508 4.06 -23.74 -10.19
C GLU A 508 3.80 -22.89 -11.44
N LEU A 509 2.58 -22.38 -11.62
CA LEU A 509 2.28 -21.51 -12.76
C LEU A 509 3.16 -20.24 -12.76
N ALA A 510 3.45 -19.67 -11.59
CA ALA A 510 4.35 -18.53 -11.47
C ALA A 510 5.83 -18.86 -11.77
N ILE A 511 6.35 -19.98 -11.27
CA ILE A 511 7.70 -20.44 -11.60
C ILE A 511 7.82 -20.74 -13.11
N SER A 512 6.81 -21.42 -13.68
CA SER A 512 6.80 -21.89 -15.07
C SER A 512 6.55 -20.79 -16.14
N TYR A 513 5.74 -19.77 -15.83
CA TYR A 513 5.34 -18.72 -16.79
C TYR A 513 5.77 -17.30 -16.42
N LEU A 514 5.97 -17.00 -15.13
CA LEU A 514 6.34 -15.65 -14.65
C LEU A 514 7.81 -15.55 -14.21
N GLY A 515 8.54 -16.67 -14.15
CA GLY A 515 9.93 -16.69 -13.70
C GLY A 515 10.15 -16.40 -12.21
N ARG A 516 9.10 -16.47 -11.38
CA ARG A 516 9.16 -16.21 -9.92
C ARG A 516 9.86 -17.34 -9.16
N SER A 517 11.20 -17.34 -9.20
CA SER A 517 12.06 -18.30 -8.48
C SER A 517 12.02 -18.15 -6.96
N ASP A 518 11.63 -16.98 -6.45
CA ASP A 518 11.38 -16.67 -5.04
C ASP A 518 10.30 -17.57 -4.39
N LEU A 519 9.39 -18.12 -5.20
CA LEU A 519 8.36 -19.05 -4.75
C LEU A 519 8.83 -20.53 -4.71
N SER A 520 10.06 -20.80 -5.15
CA SER A 520 10.68 -22.13 -5.07
C SER A 520 11.28 -22.40 -3.69
N HIS A 521 11.44 -23.68 -3.34
CA HIS A 521 12.12 -24.11 -2.10
C HIS A 521 13.54 -24.66 -2.37
N ALA A 522 14.02 -24.55 -3.61
CA ALA A 522 15.34 -24.96 -4.06
C ALA A 522 15.68 -24.16 -5.31
N GLU A 523 16.76 -23.39 -5.28
CA GLU A 523 17.13 -22.55 -6.42
C GLU A 523 17.76 -23.38 -7.54
N ALA A 524 17.75 -22.83 -8.76
CA ALA A 524 18.31 -23.52 -9.94
C ALA A 524 19.83 -23.79 -9.80
N SER A 525 20.54 -23.00 -8.98
CA SER A 525 21.93 -23.20 -8.60
C SER A 525 22.16 -24.46 -7.77
N ASP A 526 21.22 -24.83 -6.90
CA ASP A 526 21.42 -25.88 -5.89
C ASP A 526 21.38 -27.31 -6.46
N LEU A 527 20.98 -27.44 -7.73
CA LEU A 527 20.89 -28.73 -8.43
C LEU A 527 22.10 -29.04 -9.32
N LEU A 528 23.13 -28.18 -9.34
CA LEU A 528 24.35 -28.47 -10.07
C LEU A 528 25.20 -29.53 -9.32
N PRO A 529 25.82 -30.51 -10.02
CA PRO A 529 26.51 -31.64 -9.37
C PRO A 529 27.73 -31.28 -8.50
N ASP A 530 28.22 -30.05 -8.60
CA ASP A 530 29.41 -29.49 -7.95
C ASP A 530 29.08 -28.52 -6.80
N THR A 531 27.80 -28.34 -6.45
CA THR A 531 27.37 -27.39 -5.42
C THR A 531 27.67 -27.89 -4.01
N ILE A 532 28.72 -27.34 -3.38
CA ILE A 532 28.91 -27.44 -1.92
C ILE A 532 28.30 -26.19 -1.29
N GLY A 533 27.35 -26.40 -0.37
CA GLY A 533 26.58 -25.31 0.26
C GLY A 533 27.47 -24.26 0.94
N ARG A 534 27.19 -22.99 0.67
CA ARG A 534 27.86 -21.85 1.31
C ARG A 534 27.27 -21.65 2.72
N GLY A 535 28.12 -21.67 3.73
CA GLY A 535 27.75 -21.20 5.07
C GLY A 535 27.64 -19.67 5.10
N GLU A 536 26.89 -19.13 6.05
CA GLU A 536 26.70 -17.68 6.21
C GLU A 536 28.04 -16.95 6.42
N GLY A 537 28.36 -16.02 5.53
CA GLY A 537 29.57 -15.20 5.64
C GLY A 537 29.92 -14.43 4.35
N GLU A 538 29.64 -13.13 4.38
CA GLU A 538 30.26 -12.05 3.57
C GLU A 538 30.21 -12.18 2.03
N GLU A 539 29.27 -11.45 1.41
CA GLU A 539 29.30 -11.19 -0.04
C GLU A 539 30.19 -9.99 -0.39
N SER A 540 31.30 -10.26 -1.08
CA SER A 540 32.03 -9.25 -1.84
C SER A 540 31.49 -9.20 -3.28
N PHE A 541 30.99 -8.05 -3.71
CA PHE A 541 30.54 -7.83 -5.09
C PHE A 541 31.65 -8.09 -6.11
N ALA A 542 31.33 -8.86 -7.15
CA ALA A 542 32.10 -8.95 -8.38
C ALA A 542 31.15 -8.68 -9.56
N GLU A 543 31.59 -7.84 -10.49
CA GLU A 543 30.81 -7.39 -11.65
C GLU A 543 30.47 -8.57 -12.59
N GLN A 544 29.29 -8.54 -13.21
CA GLN A 544 28.90 -9.49 -14.27
C GLN A 544 28.42 -8.74 -15.51
N ASP A 545 28.86 -9.20 -16.68
CA ASP A 545 28.81 -8.46 -17.95
C ASP A 545 27.40 -8.40 -18.60
N GLU A 546 27.05 -7.21 -19.09
CA GLU A 546 25.76 -6.90 -19.74
C GLU A 546 25.51 -7.65 -21.07
N GLU A 547 26.54 -8.25 -21.69
CA GLU A 547 26.39 -8.97 -22.98
C GLU A 547 25.64 -10.31 -22.87
N SER A 548 25.48 -10.86 -21.66
CA SER A 548 24.81 -12.15 -21.45
C SER A 548 23.28 -12.07 -21.58
N ILE A 549 22.67 -10.94 -21.23
CA ILE A 549 21.20 -10.76 -21.16
C ILE A 549 20.60 -10.61 -22.57
N ALA A 550 21.29 -9.91 -23.48
CA ALA A 550 20.82 -9.67 -24.84
C ALA A 550 20.68 -10.96 -25.68
N ALA A 551 21.48 -11.99 -25.39
CA ALA A 551 21.44 -13.27 -26.09
C ALA A 551 20.21 -14.14 -25.71
N ALA A 552 19.65 -13.96 -24.51
CA ALA A 552 18.52 -14.75 -24.02
C ALA A 552 17.18 -14.42 -24.71
N ILE A 553 17.06 -13.22 -25.28
CA ILE A 553 15.79 -12.69 -25.83
C ILE A 553 15.53 -13.16 -27.28
N SER A 554 16.52 -13.78 -27.95
CA SER A 554 16.44 -14.14 -29.37
C SER A 554 16.69 -15.62 -29.66
N HIS A 555 15.82 -16.54 -29.20
CA HIS A 555 15.47 -17.75 -29.97
C HIS A 555 14.20 -18.51 -29.46
N ASN A 556 13.16 -18.57 -30.31
CA ASN A 556 12.17 -19.65 -30.46
C ASN A 556 11.34 -20.15 -29.24
N GLY A 557 10.32 -19.38 -28.84
CA GLY A 557 8.92 -19.84 -28.99
C GLY A 557 8.41 -21.12 -28.28
N THR A 558 8.91 -21.47 -27.10
CA THR A 558 8.26 -22.44 -26.18
C THR A 558 8.50 -22.11 -24.71
N SER A 559 7.52 -22.40 -23.84
CA SER A 559 7.64 -22.30 -22.38
C SER A 559 8.87 -23.04 -21.83
N ALA A 560 9.65 -22.35 -20.99
CA ALA A 560 10.87 -22.87 -20.35
C ALA A 560 10.57 -23.71 -19.09
N GLY A 561 9.84 -24.82 -19.26
CA GLY A 561 9.58 -25.74 -18.15
C GLY A 561 10.89 -26.30 -17.57
N TYR A 562 10.96 -26.43 -16.24
CA TYR A 562 12.16 -26.72 -15.42
C TYR A 562 13.10 -27.85 -15.92
N VAL A 563 12.59 -28.81 -16.67
CA VAL A 563 13.35 -29.96 -17.21
C VAL A 563 14.10 -29.63 -18.52
N ARG A 564 13.80 -28.49 -19.17
CA ARG A 564 14.34 -28.13 -20.50
C ARG A 564 15.56 -27.22 -20.49
N SER A 565 15.89 -26.61 -19.35
CA SER A 565 17.07 -25.74 -19.18
C SER A 565 18.41 -26.48 -19.29
N ASN A 566 18.42 -27.81 -19.14
CA ASN A 566 19.65 -28.61 -19.10
C ASN A 566 20.15 -29.16 -20.46
N LEU A 567 19.78 -28.52 -21.58
CA LEU A 567 20.16 -28.97 -22.93
C LEU A 567 21.45 -28.30 -23.42
N ILE A 568 22.60 -28.73 -22.88
CA ILE A 568 23.92 -28.27 -23.31
C ILE A 568 24.23 -28.82 -24.71
N MET A 569 24.11 -27.97 -25.74
CA MET A 569 24.67 -28.27 -27.08
C MET A 569 26.20 -28.11 -27.05
N LEU A 570 26.91 -29.22 -26.85
CA LEU A 570 28.36 -29.29 -27.11
C LEU A 570 28.63 -29.16 -28.62
N ASN A 571 28.94 -27.94 -29.04
CA ASN A 571 29.22 -27.61 -30.44
C ASN A 571 30.64 -28.06 -30.83
N GLY A 572 30.81 -29.37 -31.02
CA GLY A 572 32.08 -30.00 -31.41
C GLY A 572 32.52 -29.60 -32.83
N GLY A 573 33.77 -29.15 -32.96
CA GLY A 573 34.28 -28.54 -34.19
C GLY A 573 34.23 -29.43 -35.44
N ALA A 574 33.98 -28.81 -36.59
CA ALA A 574 33.86 -29.50 -37.86
C ALA A 574 35.22 -29.97 -38.42
N SER A 575 35.38 -31.27 -38.68
CA SER A 575 36.27 -31.76 -39.74
C SER A 575 35.92 -33.19 -40.24
N ALA A 576 35.65 -33.26 -41.54
CA ALA A 576 35.86 -34.37 -42.49
C ALA A 576 35.27 -35.81 -42.27
N ASN A 577 34.65 -36.29 -43.36
CA ASN A 577 34.56 -37.67 -43.86
C ASN A 577 33.69 -38.74 -43.14
N GLY A 578 32.49 -38.93 -43.68
CA GLY A 578 32.13 -40.15 -44.42
C GLY A 578 31.93 -41.48 -43.65
N GLY A 579 30.68 -41.94 -43.57
CA GLY A 579 30.36 -43.31 -43.11
C GLY A 579 28.85 -43.61 -43.14
N SER A 580 28.48 -44.84 -43.51
CA SER A 580 27.08 -45.30 -43.55
C SER A 580 26.55 -45.72 -42.18
N ALA A 581 25.23 -45.84 -42.08
CA ALA A 581 24.48 -46.20 -40.89
C ALA A 581 24.89 -47.54 -40.23
N SER A 582 24.76 -47.63 -38.91
CA SER A 582 23.88 -48.64 -38.28
C SER A 582 23.63 -48.35 -36.79
N SER A 583 22.45 -48.71 -36.31
CA SER A 583 22.10 -48.79 -34.90
C SER A 583 22.85 -49.92 -34.21
N HIS A 584 23.25 -49.78 -32.93
CA HIS A 584 23.18 -50.87 -31.92
C HIS A 584 23.54 -50.39 -30.50
N LEU A 585 22.59 -50.44 -29.57
CA LEU A 585 22.83 -50.71 -28.15
C LEU A 585 21.56 -51.38 -27.60
N ARG A 586 21.46 -52.71 -27.66
CA ARG A 586 21.82 -53.64 -26.56
C ARG A 586 21.15 -53.27 -25.23
N ALA A 587 19.92 -53.78 -25.06
CA ALA A 587 19.43 -54.13 -23.73
C ALA A 587 20.23 -55.31 -23.19
N VAL A 588 20.54 -55.29 -21.90
CA VAL A 588 20.99 -56.45 -21.11
C VAL A 588 20.07 -56.51 -19.89
N THR A 589 19.30 -57.58 -19.80
CA THR A 589 18.56 -57.95 -18.59
C THR A 589 19.45 -58.82 -17.71
N ASP A 590 19.40 -58.62 -16.40
CA ASP A 590 19.66 -59.70 -15.45
C ASP A 590 18.48 -59.79 -14.48
N ASN A 591 17.81 -60.94 -14.52
CA ASN A 591 16.78 -61.50 -13.64
C ASN A 591 15.95 -60.55 -12.72
N GLY A 592 14.63 -60.46 -12.84
CA GLY A 592 13.70 -61.18 -13.73
C GLY A 592 12.23 -61.11 -13.28
N VAL A 593 11.36 -61.80 -14.01
CA VAL A 593 9.89 -61.90 -13.85
C VAL A 593 9.08 -60.74 -14.45
N GLU A 594 8.77 -60.90 -15.73
CA GLU A 594 7.59 -60.32 -16.40
C GLU A 594 6.29 -60.96 -15.86
N VAL A 595 5.14 -60.27 -15.97
CA VAL A 595 3.94 -60.80 -16.68
C VAL A 595 3.20 -59.62 -17.31
N SER A 596 2.64 -59.83 -18.51
CA SER A 596 1.98 -58.85 -19.36
C SER A 596 0.44 -58.94 -19.34
N ASN A 597 -0.21 -57.86 -19.79
CA ASN A 597 -1.53 -57.72 -20.44
C ASN A 597 -2.67 -58.74 -20.17
N PHE A 598 -3.91 -58.25 -20.01
CA PHE A 598 -4.94 -58.39 -21.07
C PHE A 598 -6.16 -57.45 -20.90
N ALA A 599 -6.93 -57.32 -21.98
CA ALA A 599 -8.04 -56.38 -22.20
C ALA A 599 -9.38 -56.74 -21.49
N GLY A 600 -10.38 -55.85 -21.53
CA GLY A 600 -11.78 -56.25 -21.30
C GLY A 600 -12.80 -55.11 -21.13
N ALA A 601 -13.71 -54.97 -22.09
CA ALA A 601 -14.71 -53.91 -22.22
C ALA A 601 -15.96 -54.00 -21.31
N ALA A 602 -16.62 -52.84 -21.14
CA ALA A 602 -18.08 -52.58 -21.16
C ALA A 602 -19.06 -53.24 -20.16
N GLY A 603 -20.07 -52.45 -19.74
CA GLY A 603 -21.38 -52.95 -19.29
C GLY A 603 -21.95 -52.31 -18.01
N GLY A 604 -23.04 -51.53 -18.14
CA GLY A 604 -24.08 -51.44 -17.10
C GLY A 604 -25.30 -52.28 -17.52
N PRO A 605 -26.53 -52.02 -17.04
CA PRO A 605 -26.95 -51.22 -15.88
C PRO A 605 -28.01 -51.96 -14.98
N GLY A 606 -28.53 -51.30 -13.94
CA GLY A 606 -29.93 -51.51 -13.49
C GLY A 606 -30.23 -51.60 -11.99
N GLY A 607 -31.39 -51.02 -11.59
CA GLY A 607 -32.34 -51.80 -10.78
C GLY A 607 -32.69 -51.44 -9.31
N SER A 608 -33.18 -50.23 -9.04
CA SER A 608 -34.39 -49.90 -8.21
C SER A 608 -34.66 -50.47 -6.79
N THR A 609 -35.53 -49.76 -6.04
CA THR A 609 -36.26 -50.11 -4.78
C THR A 609 -35.48 -50.01 -3.45
N ALA A 610 -36.02 -49.51 -2.32
CA ALA A 610 -37.36 -48.93 -2.02
C ALA A 610 -37.37 -47.87 -0.87
N THR A 611 -38.46 -47.08 -0.88
CA THR A 611 -39.16 -46.32 0.19
C THR A 611 -39.15 -46.93 1.61
N ALA A 612 -39.43 -46.24 2.72
CA ALA A 612 -39.68 -44.80 3.05
C ALA A 612 -39.85 -44.65 4.59
N ALA A 613 -39.81 -43.41 5.12
CA ALA A 613 -40.66 -42.96 6.25
C ALA A 613 -40.53 -41.42 6.44
N VAL A 614 -41.64 -40.75 6.74
CA VAL A 614 -41.73 -39.33 7.14
C VAL A 614 -42.09 -39.28 8.62
N LEU A 615 -41.51 -38.37 9.41
CA LEU A 615 -42.07 -37.97 10.71
C LEU A 615 -41.61 -36.56 11.11
N ASP A 616 -42.58 -35.81 11.61
CA ASP A 616 -42.64 -34.34 11.76
C ASP A 616 -43.75 -34.05 12.80
N ILE A 617 -43.66 -33.11 13.75
CA ILE A 617 -42.59 -32.17 14.17
C ILE A 617 -42.67 -32.04 15.72
N ASN A 618 -41.67 -31.40 16.32
CA ASN A 618 -41.64 -30.78 17.67
C ASN A 618 -41.24 -31.64 18.87
N ASP A 619 -40.12 -31.28 19.48
CA ASP A 619 -40.01 -31.15 20.94
C ASP A 619 -39.04 -30.00 21.26
N GLU A 620 -39.39 -29.10 22.17
CA GLU A 620 -38.49 -28.07 22.69
C GLU A 620 -37.48 -28.74 23.64
N GLN A 621 -36.18 -28.49 23.47
CA GLN A 621 -35.17 -29.01 24.40
C GLN A 621 -34.26 -27.90 24.92
N ASP A 622 -34.20 -27.83 26.25
CA ASP A 622 -33.33 -26.95 27.03
C ASP A 622 -31.87 -27.06 26.59
N LEU A 623 -31.25 -25.91 26.31
CA LEU A 623 -29.80 -25.81 26.13
C LEU A 623 -29.11 -26.21 27.43
N THR A 624 -28.29 -27.26 27.38
CA THR A 624 -27.58 -27.73 28.57
C THR A 624 -26.48 -26.73 28.95
N THR A 625 -26.02 -26.77 30.21
CA THR A 625 -24.88 -25.94 30.65
C THR A 625 -23.61 -26.14 29.82
N GLN A 626 -23.45 -27.31 29.18
CA GLN A 626 -22.32 -27.59 28.29
C GLN A 626 -22.45 -26.89 26.92
N ASP A 627 -23.67 -26.73 26.41
CA ASP A 627 -23.93 -26.03 25.13
C ASP A 627 -23.62 -24.54 25.26
N LEU A 628 -24.03 -23.91 26.37
CA LEU A 628 -23.70 -22.50 26.67
C LEU A 628 -22.19 -22.27 26.85
N GLU A 629 -21.46 -23.24 27.39
CA GLU A 629 -20.00 -23.15 27.54
C GLU A 629 -19.29 -23.32 26.18
N LEU A 630 -19.72 -24.29 25.37
CA LEU A 630 -19.28 -24.47 23.98
C LEU A 630 -19.56 -23.24 23.11
N GLU A 631 -20.72 -22.60 23.28
CA GLU A 631 -21.06 -21.39 22.53
C GLU A 631 -20.20 -20.19 22.96
N ARG A 632 -19.91 -20.04 24.26
CA ARG A 632 -18.96 -19.03 24.77
C ARG A 632 -17.55 -19.25 24.22
N ILE A 633 -17.05 -20.49 24.22
CA ILE A 633 -15.74 -20.84 23.65
C ILE A 633 -15.72 -20.55 22.14
N ARG A 634 -16.80 -20.89 21.41
CA ARG A 634 -16.93 -20.61 19.97
C ARG A 634 -16.95 -19.11 19.69
N ARG A 635 -17.66 -18.31 20.51
CA ARG A 635 -17.73 -16.84 20.42
C ARG A 635 -16.39 -16.18 20.75
N ALA A 636 -15.66 -16.66 21.76
CA ALA A 636 -14.31 -16.19 22.10
C ALA A 636 -13.31 -16.45 20.97
N ARG A 637 -13.38 -17.64 20.34
CA ARG A 637 -12.56 -17.98 19.17
C ARG A 637 -12.88 -17.14 17.93
N MET A 638 -14.16 -16.86 17.66
CA MET A 638 -14.53 -15.96 16.55
C MET A 638 -14.06 -14.51 16.76
N ARG A 639 -13.86 -14.08 18.01
CA ARG A 639 -13.28 -12.78 18.35
C ARG A 639 -11.75 -12.76 18.44
N GLY A 640 -11.07 -13.86 18.11
CA GLY A 640 -9.61 -13.92 18.07
C GLY A 640 -8.91 -13.85 19.42
N TYR A 641 -9.59 -14.23 20.53
CA TYR A 641 -8.96 -14.24 21.85
C TYR A 641 -7.95 -15.38 22.00
N GLU A 642 -6.68 -15.03 22.28
CA GLU A 642 -5.56 -15.98 22.42
C GLU A 642 -5.63 -16.77 23.75
N GLY A 643 -6.33 -16.25 24.76
CA GLY A 643 -6.55 -16.93 26.05
C GLY A 643 -5.47 -16.70 27.11
N GLU A 644 -4.49 -15.83 26.86
CA GLU A 644 -3.63 -15.29 27.91
C GLU A 644 -4.36 -14.22 28.75
N ALA A 645 -3.89 -13.98 29.97
CA ALA A 645 -4.42 -12.93 30.85
C ALA A 645 -3.69 -11.60 30.61
N CYS A 646 -4.44 -10.50 30.47
CA CYS A 646 -3.88 -9.15 30.44
C CYS A 646 -3.07 -8.86 31.73
N MET A 647 -1.82 -8.42 31.57
CA MET A 647 -0.92 -8.10 32.68
C MET A 647 -1.40 -6.93 33.56
N GLU A 648 -2.25 -6.03 33.04
CA GLU A 648 -2.79 -4.88 33.78
C GLU A 648 -4.16 -5.17 34.43
N CYS A 649 -5.13 -5.68 33.68
CA CYS A 649 -6.51 -5.87 34.16
C CYS A 649 -6.88 -7.32 34.48
N GLY A 650 -6.02 -8.29 34.18
CA GLY A 650 -6.26 -9.72 34.42
C GLY A 650 -7.30 -10.38 33.50
N ASN A 651 -7.92 -9.64 32.57
CA ASN A 651 -8.95 -10.21 31.70
C ASN A 651 -8.35 -10.97 30.51
N PHE A 652 -9.07 -11.98 30.02
CA PHE A 652 -8.63 -12.92 28.98
C PHE A 652 -9.01 -12.49 27.55
N THR A 653 -9.43 -11.22 27.36
CA THR A 653 -9.79 -10.63 26.07
C THR A 653 -8.57 -10.02 25.36
N LEU A 654 -7.47 -10.77 25.30
CA LEU A 654 -6.28 -10.39 24.53
C LEU A 654 -6.42 -10.85 23.09
N VAL A 655 -6.39 -9.90 22.16
CA VAL A 655 -6.39 -10.11 20.71
C VAL A 655 -5.01 -9.79 20.16
N ARG A 656 -4.54 -10.55 19.18
CA ARG A 656 -3.25 -10.32 18.52
C ARG A 656 -3.32 -9.09 17.61
N ASN A 657 -2.39 -8.15 17.77
CA ASN A 657 -2.26 -6.95 16.96
C ASN A 657 -0.81 -6.83 16.45
N GLY A 658 -0.57 -7.32 15.24
CA GLY A 658 0.78 -7.46 14.69
C GLY A 658 1.64 -8.43 15.52
N THR A 659 2.81 -7.95 15.98
CA THR A 659 3.72 -8.70 16.85
C THR A 659 3.38 -8.64 18.34
N CYS A 660 2.41 -7.81 18.75
CA CYS A 660 1.96 -7.68 20.13
C CYS A 660 0.52 -8.18 20.31
N MET A 661 0.01 -8.07 21.54
CA MET A 661 -1.40 -8.28 21.86
C MET A 661 -1.99 -7.02 22.48
N LYS A 662 -3.25 -6.74 22.16
CA LYS A 662 -4.07 -5.64 22.70
C LYS A 662 -5.18 -6.24 23.55
N CYS A 663 -5.44 -5.67 24.74
CA CYS A 663 -6.58 -6.08 25.55
C CYS A 663 -7.81 -5.24 25.20
N ASP A 664 -8.87 -5.88 24.69
CA ASP A 664 -10.14 -5.19 24.37
C ASP A 664 -10.81 -4.52 25.59
N THR A 665 -10.54 -5.04 26.80
CA THR A 665 -11.21 -4.56 28.02
C THR A 665 -10.63 -3.26 28.56
N CYS A 666 -9.31 -3.05 28.45
CA CYS A 666 -8.62 -1.89 29.03
C CYS A 666 -7.71 -1.12 28.05
N GLY A 667 -7.57 -1.58 26.81
CA GLY A 667 -6.75 -0.96 25.77
C GLY A 667 -5.24 -1.23 25.86
N SER A 668 -4.76 -1.90 26.92
CA SER A 668 -3.33 -2.17 27.14
C SER A 668 -2.68 -2.97 26.00
N THR A 669 -1.48 -2.59 25.55
CA THR A 669 -0.69 -3.36 24.58
C THR A 669 0.49 -4.09 25.25
N SER A 670 0.81 -5.29 24.76
CA SER A 670 1.95 -6.09 25.26
C SER A 670 3.28 -5.62 24.63
N GLY A 671 3.71 -4.40 24.96
CA GLY A 671 5.08 -3.94 24.70
C GLY A 671 5.40 -3.44 23.28
N CYS A 672 4.40 -3.18 22.44
CA CYS A 672 4.58 -2.31 21.26
C CYS A 672 3.98 -0.93 21.55
N SER A 673 4.77 0.10 21.25
CA SER A 673 4.49 1.54 21.37
C SER A 673 3.78 2.10 20.16
#